data_AF-A0A1M6RE82-F1
#
_entry.id   AF-A0A1M6RE82-F1
#
_cell.length_a   1.000
_cell.length_b   1.000
_cell.length_c   1.000
_cell.angle_alpha   90.00
_cell.angle_beta   90.00
_cell.angle_gamma   90.00
#
_symmetry.space_group_name_H-M   'P 1'
#
loop_
_entity.id
_entity.type
_entity.pdbx_description
1 polymer ?
#
loop_
_entity_poly.entity_id
_entity_poly.type
_entity_poly.pdbx_seq_one_letter_code
_entity_poly.pdbx_strand_id
1 'polypeptide(L)'
;MRLFLLLFTLFLLFSCNELKKENTGGTDEVLDDFSKMPDSIFMAGFKMLETLEETSFSKALALLQKEPNVTEIGVGDSLLSFRVSHGPLMLVPFGEGIPGTKGLSARSLSTGPFLTVQDEKDHVVAAQREDREHKKALILAPYLWDFGQNEDALVPLKKLENQRNYRGGITYKGNTTKNAQNISLDDYASFDAYDMVYLSSHGSKTCIIRKDEIEIISGGDSNMCYTFISTGIQLKMTEAIKLKQQLADKGYKGIYFSKTKAPSMAAIYLGAQFFKDRYKSLEDKLIIFSACQLGQRNDLQQTFESLMQNGQFFFWQNTVNADDASKAFNSLFERMLEYGETAPKAFKNIPDELKDNLPSSFVLLDENGKRDTVDTYTYLRMASQGNAMHLIEPVTFMDEKTHQPLDEGQVFPFEGIFEDGLPESADFTIELLGYDQNEMQQGNMTVTLKIDGGTVLEKQPFLPDSDPYDHIEVQSGKNEKTTWVTFKGIDLRKDLKKNSSVKLEAIFHFDGEHYGYQSLQVSTGNSDMRIEMEHGSDHITMYFDADNYGLKMVVPKENQTMYGDEQGFMYVHSDEEGWMKTEMKGMFAAIGSKIPINLDFLKDLPTKGTFLHKIPAFAATLTIAKLEQEPRAKKISGPVDAKTIFMADGHVKITFDDKKRLESIEDEGYIKYYYEPQTVTFPKAKLFQMPSF
;
A
#
# COMPACT_ATOMS: atom_id res chain seq x y z
N MET A 1 -46.15 -57.19 21.91
CA MET A 1 -46.20 -56.67 20.52
C MET A 1 -45.71 -55.22 20.36
N ARG A 2 -44.86 -54.70 21.27
CA ARG A 2 -44.14 -53.41 21.12
C ARG A 2 -42.61 -53.53 21.29
N LEU A 3 -42.10 -54.75 21.50
CA LEU A 3 -40.65 -55.03 21.61
C LEU A 3 -40.04 -55.56 20.30
N PHE A 4 -40.87 -56.10 19.40
CA PHE A 4 -40.43 -56.61 18.09
C PHE A 4 -40.29 -55.51 17.02
N LEU A 5 -40.88 -54.34 17.25
CA LEU A 5 -40.79 -53.18 16.34
C LEU A 5 -39.57 -52.28 16.63
N LEU A 6 -38.88 -52.51 17.74
CA LEU A 6 -37.72 -51.70 18.18
C LEU A 6 -36.38 -52.38 17.84
N LEU A 7 -36.37 -53.70 17.63
CA LEU A 7 -35.19 -54.42 17.13
C LEU A 7 -35.04 -54.30 15.59
N PHE A 8 -36.14 -54.10 14.87
CA PHE A 8 -36.12 -53.97 13.40
C PHE A 8 -35.69 -52.57 12.93
N THR A 9 -35.89 -51.54 13.76
CA THR A 9 -35.39 -50.17 13.50
C THR A 9 -33.94 -49.97 13.94
N LEU A 10 -33.39 -50.79 14.84
CA LEU A 10 -31.97 -50.73 15.19
C LEU A 10 -31.06 -51.44 14.16
N PHE A 11 -31.58 -52.43 13.43
CA PHE A 11 -30.83 -53.14 12.38
C PHE A 11 -30.81 -52.42 11.01
N LEU A 12 -31.65 -51.40 10.82
CA LEU A 12 -31.63 -50.51 9.65
C LEU A 12 -30.73 -49.28 9.82
N LEU A 13 -30.13 -49.08 10.99
CA LEU A 13 -29.19 -47.98 11.28
C LEU A 13 -27.71 -48.41 11.35
N PHE A 14 -27.41 -49.70 11.12
CA PHE A 14 -26.03 -50.25 11.14
C PHE A 14 -25.73 -51.20 9.96
N SER A 15 -26.25 -50.89 8.77
CA SER A 15 -25.91 -51.63 7.55
C SER A 15 -25.52 -50.67 6.43
N CYS A 16 -24.23 -50.70 6.08
CA CYS A 16 -23.65 -50.22 4.83
C CYS A 16 -23.70 -48.71 4.58
N ASN A 17 -22.87 -47.97 5.31
CA ASN A 17 -21.88 -47.15 4.62
C ASN A 17 -20.51 -47.67 5.05
N GLU A 18 -20.15 -48.87 4.56
CA GLU A 18 -18.83 -48.93 3.96
C GLU A 18 -18.86 -47.83 2.91
N LEU A 19 -18.33 -46.66 3.28
CA LEU A 19 -17.58 -45.88 2.31
C LEU A 19 -16.69 -46.93 1.66
N LYS A 20 -17.10 -47.39 0.48
CA LYS A 20 -16.15 -47.60 -0.59
C LYS A 20 -15.23 -46.40 -0.43
N LYS A 21 -14.04 -46.65 0.14
CA LYS A 21 -12.85 -46.08 -0.45
C LYS A 21 -13.07 -46.33 -1.92
N GLU A 22 -13.63 -45.34 -2.60
CA GLU A 22 -13.20 -45.10 -3.95
C GLU A 22 -11.69 -45.15 -3.80
N ASN A 23 -11.12 -46.24 -4.33
CA ASN A 23 -9.82 -46.16 -4.94
C ASN A 23 -9.96 -45.05 -6.00
N THR A 24 -10.00 -43.79 -5.56
CA THR A 24 -9.35 -42.71 -6.27
C THR A 24 -7.90 -43.17 -6.29
N GLY A 25 -7.58 -43.85 -7.38
CA GLY A 25 -6.36 -44.62 -7.53
C GLY A 25 -5.18 -43.80 -7.04
N GLY A 26 -4.32 -44.44 -6.26
CA GLY A 26 -3.08 -43.88 -5.73
C GLY A 26 -2.04 -43.56 -6.81
N THR A 27 -2.43 -42.81 -7.83
CA THR A 27 -1.53 -42.23 -8.83
C THR A 27 -1.20 -40.78 -8.50
N ASP A 28 -2.13 -39.95 -8.01
CA ASP A 28 -1.82 -38.52 -7.81
C ASP A 28 -0.88 -38.23 -6.62
N GLU A 29 -0.87 -39.04 -5.56
CA GLU A 29 0.00 -38.78 -4.39
C GLU A 29 1.50 -39.03 -4.64
N VAL A 30 1.86 -39.79 -5.67
CA VAL A 30 3.25 -40.19 -5.95
C VAL A 30 3.89 -39.32 -7.05
N LEU A 31 3.10 -38.57 -7.83
CA LEU A 31 3.57 -38.02 -9.10
C LEU A 31 4.35 -36.70 -9.01
N ASP A 32 4.25 -35.96 -7.91
CA ASP A 32 5.00 -34.71 -7.70
C ASP A 32 5.77 -34.67 -6.35
N ASP A 33 5.97 -35.82 -5.70
CA ASP A 33 6.80 -35.94 -4.50
C ASP A 33 8.28 -36.12 -4.88
N PHE A 34 9.00 -35.00 -4.99
CA PHE A 34 10.43 -35.01 -5.33
C PHE A 34 11.31 -35.82 -4.37
N SER A 35 10.86 -36.06 -3.12
CA SER A 35 11.62 -36.83 -2.13
C SER A 35 11.69 -38.33 -2.46
N LYS A 36 10.68 -38.85 -3.17
CA LYS A 36 10.58 -40.27 -3.53
C LYS A 36 11.10 -40.56 -4.93
N MET A 37 11.41 -39.52 -5.70
CA MET A 37 11.79 -39.64 -7.10
C MET A 37 13.29 -39.98 -7.26
N PRO A 38 13.67 -41.03 -8.00
CA PRO A 38 15.08 -41.28 -8.32
C PRO A 38 15.68 -40.20 -9.23
N ASP A 39 16.96 -39.85 -9.02
CA ASP A 39 17.67 -38.87 -9.87
C ASP A 39 17.72 -39.30 -11.34
N SER A 40 17.86 -40.60 -11.60
CA SER A 40 17.85 -41.15 -12.96
C SER A 40 16.55 -40.88 -13.72
N ILE A 41 15.41 -40.92 -13.02
CA ILE A 41 14.08 -40.66 -13.62
C ILE A 41 13.90 -39.15 -13.85
N PHE A 42 14.31 -38.34 -12.88
CA PHE A 42 14.31 -36.88 -13.02
C PHE A 42 15.16 -36.42 -14.22
N MET A 43 16.37 -36.98 -14.37
CA MET A 43 17.27 -36.68 -15.49
C MET A 43 16.78 -37.24 -16.83
N ALA A 44 16.03 -38.35 -16.83
CA ALA A 44 15.43 -38.88 -18.06
C ALA A 44 14.46 -37.88 -18.71
N GLY A 45 13.69 -37.15 -17.89
CA GLY A 45 12.84 -36.06 -18.39
C GLY A 45 13.64 -34.92 -19.03
N PHE A 46 14.75 -34.49 -18.41
CA PHE A 46 15.62 -33.44 -18.99
C PHE A 46 16.32 -33.89 -20.27
N LYS A 47 16.79 -35.13 -20.34
CA LYS A 47 17.36 -35.70 -21.56
C LYS A 47 16.34 -35.72 -22.71
N MET A 48 15.08 -36.00 -22.38
CA MET A 48 13.99 -35.88 -23.36
C MET A 48 13.79 -34.41 -23.78
N LEU A 49 13.80 -33.45 -22.85
CA LEU A 49 13.72 -32.01 -23.16
C LEU A 49 14.84 -31.53 -24.11
N GLU A 50 16.06 -32.05 -23.97
CA GLU A 50 17.18 -31.79 -24.88
C GLU A 50 16.93 -32.41 -26.27
N THR A 51 16.42 -33.63 -26.33
CA THR A 51 16.11 -34.31 -27.60
C THR A 51 15.04 -33.55 -28.41
N LEU A 52 14.10 -32.90 -27.73
CA LEU A 52 13.03 -32.13 -28.34
C LEU A 52 13.46 -30.72 -28.80
N GLU A 53 14.67 -30.26 -28.43
CA GLU A 53 15.19 -28.89 -28.65
C GLU A 53 15.12 -28.36 -30.07
N GLU A 54 15.47 -29.22 -31.01
CA GLU A 54 15.66 -28.83 -32.41
C GLU A 54 14.54 -29.38 -33.30
N THR A 55 13.45 -29.82 -32.68
CA THR A 55 12.33 -30.46 -33.38
C THR A 55 11.18 -29.50 -33.52
N SER A 56 10.49 -29.54 -34.66
CA SER A 56 9.20 -28.86 -34.80
C SER A 56 8.17 -29.48 -33.86
N PHE A 57 7.12 -28.73 -33.49
CA PHE A 57 6.06 -29.24 -32.63
C PHE A 57 5.54 -30.62 -33.07
N SER A 58 5.18 -30.79 -34.34
CA SER A 58 4.63 -32.05 -34.86
C SER A 58 5.63 -33.21 -34.74
N LYS A 59 6.93 -32.93 -34.90
CA LYS A 59 8.00 -33.92 -34.72
C LYS A 59 8.20 -34.24 -33.23
N ALA A 60 8.15 -33.25 -32.35
CA ALA A 60 8.23 -33.43 -30.90
C ALA A 60 7.08 -34.31 -30.38
N LEU A 61 5.85 -34.00 -30.78
CA LEU A 61 4.66 -34.78 -30.43
C LEU A 61 4.78 -36.23 -30.93
N ALA A 62 5.17 -36.43 -32.20
CA ALA A 62 5.34 -37.76 -32.77
C ALA A 62 6.47 -38.57 -32.11
N LEU A 63 7.53 -37.90 -31.61
CA LEU A 63 8.59 -38.53 -30.84
C LEU A 63 8.07 -38.98 -29.47
N LEU A 64 7.39 -38.09 -28.74
CA LEU A 64 6.80 -38.40 -27.43
C LEU A 64 5.78 -39.53 -27.50
N GLN A 65 4.93 -39.57 -28.54
CA GLN A 65 3.93 -40.64 -28.73
C GLN A 65 4.55 -42.02 -28.96
N LYS A 66 5.79 -42.08 -29.46
CA LYS A 66 6.52 -43.33 -29.73
C LYS A 66 7.45 -43.74 -28.59
N GLU A 67 7.70 -42.86 -27.62
CA GLU A 67 8.57 -43.15 -26.49
C GLU A 67 7.83 -44.04 -25.47
N PRO A 68 8.26 -45.29 -25.26
CA PRO A 68 7.55 -46.25 -24.39
C PRO A 68 7.51 -45.81 -22.92
N ASN A 69 8.45 -44.98 -22.49
CA ASN A 69 8.52 -44.51 -21.11
C ASN A 69 7.70 -43.23 -20.86
N VAL A 70 7.07 -42.65 -21.88
CA VAL A 70 6.19 -41.48 -21.73
C VAL A 70 4.77 -41.95 -21.39
N THR A 71 4.27 -41.51 -20.23
CA THR A 71 2.96 -41.92 -19.69
C THR A 71 1.89 -40.85 -19.89
N GLU A 72 2.29 -39.60 -20.10
CA GLU A 72 1.40 -38.43 -20.17
C GLU A 72 1.94 -37.48 -21.25
N ILE A 73 1.05 -36.94 -22.08
CA ILE A 73 1.38 -35.89 -23.06
C ILE A 73 0.26 -34.86 -23.03
N GLY A 74 0.58 -33.59 -22.86
CA GLY A 74 -0.37 -32.51 -23.01
C GLY A 74 -0.01 -31.53 -24.11
N VAL A 75 -1.03 -31.03 -24.79
CA VAL A 75 -0.92 -30.07 -25.87
C VAL A 75 -1.68 -28.81 -25.46
N GLY A 76 -0.96 -27.71 -25.39
CA GLY A 76 -1.48 -26.36 -25.13
C GLY A 76 -1.21 -25.44 -26.32
N ASP A 77 -1.58 -24.17 -26.19
CA ASP A 77 -1.48 -23.20 -27.30
C ASP A 77 -0.01 -22.76 -27.57
N SER A 78 0.83 -22.81 -26.54
CA SER A 78 2.24 -22.41 -26.58
C SER A 78 3.20 -23.39 -25.89
N LEU A 79 2.64 -24.40 -25.22
CA LEU A 79 3.35 -25.43 -24.45
C LEU A 79 2.94 -26.84 -24.88
N LEU A 80 3.92 -27.74 -24.93
CA LEU A 80 3.72 -29.19 -24.94
C LEU A 80 4.19 -29.71 -23.59
N SER A 81 3.35 -30.43 -22.86
CA SER A 81 3.76 -31.12 -21.64
C SER A 81 3.96 -32.61 -21.88
N PHE A 82 4.83 -33.24 -21.10
CA PHE A 82 4.92 -34.69 -21.06
C PHE A 82 5.44 -35.18 -19.71
N ARG A 83 5.15 -36.43 -19.39
CA ARG A 83 5.70 -37.09 -18.20
C ARG A 83 6.33 -38.41 -18.59
N VAL A 84 7.57 -38.62 -18.15
CA VAL A 84 8.20 -39.95 -18.14
C VAL A 84 7.68 -40.73 -16.93
N SER A 85 7.57 -42.05 -17.04
CA SER A 85 7.06 -42.90 -15.96
C SER A 85 7.73 -42.59 -14.61
N HIS A 86 6.93 -42.25 -13.59
CA HIS A 86 7.36 -41.83 -12.25
C HIS A 86 8.22 -40.55 -12.17
N GLY A 87 8.31 -39.78 -13.25
CA GLY A 87 9.01 -38.49 -13.31
C GLY A 87 8.08 -37.29 -13.14
N PRO A 88 8.64 -36.06 -13.10
CA PRO A 88 7.84 -34.85 -13.02
C PRO A 88 7.23 -34.54 -14.39
N LEU A 89 6.17 -33.73 -14.40
CA LEU A 89 5.65 -33.17 -15.64
C LEU A 89 6.66 -32.14 -16.18
N MET A 90 7.11 -32.38 -17.40
CA MET A 90 8.03 -31.55 -18.14
C MET A 90 7.25 -30.71 -19.16
N LEU A 91 7.71 -29.49 -19.41
CA LEU A 91 7.11 -28.53 -20.33
C LEU A 91 8.08 -28.20 -21.47
N VAL A 92 7.58 -28.02 -22.68
CA VAL A 92 8.35 -27.65 -23.87
C VAL A 92 7.68 -26.45 -24.52
N PRO A 93 8.31 -25.27 -24.50
CA PRO A 93 7.74 -24.08 -25.13
C PRO A 93 8.08 -24.05 -26.62
N PHE A 94 7.08 -23.92 -27.48
CA PHE A 94 7.28 -23.76 -28.93
C PHE A 94 6.96 -22.35 -29.44
N GLY A 95 6.53 -21.45 -28.54
CA GLY A 95 5.96 -20.14 -28.90
C GLY A 95 4.49 -20.26 -29.29
N GLU A 96 3.79 -19.14 -29.49
CA GLU A 96 2.40 -19.14 -29.97
C GLU A 96 2.30 -19.90 -31.30
N GLY A 97 1.30 -20.75 -31.44
CA GLY A 97 1.09 -21.53 -32.65
C GLY A 97 0.97 -23.02 -32.47
N ILE A 98 0.85 -23.65 -31.32
CA ILE A 98 0.74 -25.11 -31.33
C ILE A 98 -0.69 -25.52 -31.80
N PRO A 99 -0.90 -26.65 -32.54
CA PRO A 99 -2.23 -27.16 -32.84
C PRO A 99 -2.94 -27.53 -31.53
N GLY A 100 -3.68 -26.57 -30.97
CA GLY A 100 -4.53 -26.79 -29.80
C GLY A 100 -5.69 -27.71 -30.14
N THR A 101 -6.13 -28.51 -29.17
CA THR A 101 -7.47 -29.11 -29.20
C THR A 101 -8.48 -27.97 -29.27
N LYS A 102 -9.36 -27.99 -30.29
CA LYS A 102 -10.41 -26.97 -30.51
C LYS A 102 -11.30 -26.80 -29.26
N GLY A 103 -10.91 -25.90 -28.37
CA GLY A 103 -11.68 -25.50 -27.20
C GLY A 103 -12.58 -24.34 -27.55
N LEU A 104 -13.89 -24.61 -27.65
CA LEU A 104 -14.94 -23.64 -27.90
C LEU A 104 -14.96 -22.54 -26.84
N SER A 105 -15.22 -21.32 -27.31
CA SER A 105 -15.62 -20.14 -26.54
C SER A 105 -16.55 -20.48 -25.36
N ALA A 106 -16.09 -20.21 -24.15
CA ALA A 106 -16.90 -20.31 -22.94
C ALA A 106 -17.40 -18.91 -22.54
N ARG A 107 -18.67 -18.64 -22.82
CA ARG A 107 -19.48 -17.76 -21.97
C ARG A 107 -19.97 -18.61 -20.81
N SER A 108 -19.46 -18.35 -19.61
CA SER A 108 -20.07 -18.87 -18.39
C SER A 108 -20.18 -17.74 -17.36
N LEU A 109 -21.41 -17.31 -17.11
CA LEU A 109 -21.82 -16.54 -15.95
C LEU A 109 -22.12 -17.56 -14.85
N SER A 110 -21.34 -17.54 -13.78
CA SER A 110 -21.57 -18.33 -12.58
C SER A 110 -21.83 -17.40 -11.40
N THR A 111 -23.07 -17.34 -10.95
CA THR A 111 -23.47 -16.78 -9.66
C THR A 111 -23.51 -17.91 -8.63
N GLY A 112 -22.75 -17.78 -7.55
CA GLY A 112 -22.67 -18.74 -6.45
C GLY A 112 -22.90 -18.07 -5.08
N PRO A 113 -23.35 -18.82 -4.07
CA PRO A 113 -24.22 -18.31 -3.01
C PRO A 113 -23.50 -17.64 -1.84
N PHE A 114 -24.23 -16.76 -1.19
CA PHE A 114 -23.90 -16.08 0.06
C PHE A 114 -23.72 -17.07 1.22
N LEU A 115 -22.65 -16.88 1.99
CA LEU A 115 -22.53 -17.39 3.35
C LEU A 115 -22.27 -16.22 4.31
N THR A 116 -23.14 -16.11 5.30
CA THR A 116 -23.09 -15.19 6.44
C THR A 116 -22.43 -15.86 7.63
N VAL A 117 -21.46 -15.18 8.26
CA VAL A 117 -21.30 -15.05 9.73
C VAL A 117 -20.65 -13.69 10.00
N GLN A 118 -21.23 -12.95 10.94
CA GLN A 118 -20.83 -11.65 11.47
C GLN A 118 -19.63 -11.78 12.43
N ASP A 119 -18.54 -11.13 12.07
CA ASP A 119 -17.67 -10.39 12.99
C ASP A 119 -17.60 -8.97 12.40
N GLU A 120 -17.34 -7.93 13.22
CA GLU A 120 -17.01 -6.60 12.70
C GLU A 120 -15.87 -6.75 11.70
N LYS A 121 -16.21 -6.53 10.45
CA LYS A 121 -15.45 -7.02 9.32
C LYS A 121 -14.78 -5.81 8.72
N ASP A 122 -13.47 -5.71 8.89
CA ASP A 122 -12.72 -4.58 8.34
C ASP A 122 -12.74 -4.62 6.81
N HIS A 123 -12.78 -3.43 6.21
CA HIS A 123 -12.89 -3.20 4.77
C HIS A 123 -11.59 -2.64 4.17
N VAL A 124 -10.44 -3.07 4.70
CA VAL A 124 -9.14 -2.62 4.25
C VAL A 124 -8.18 -3.80 4.17
N VAL A 125 -7.34 -3.83 3.14
CA VAL A 125 -6.21 -4.75 3.04
C VAL A 125 -5.36 -4.66 4.32
N ALA A 126 -4.90 -5.81 4.85
CA ALA A 126 -4.09 -5.90 6.06
C ALA A 126 -4.79 -5.54 7.39
N ALA A 127 -6.12 -5.53 7.41
CA ALA A 127 -6.91 -5.16 8.58
C ALA A 127 -6.58 -5.92 9.88
N GLN A 128 -6.18 -7.18 9.76
CA GLN A 128 -5.78 -8.06 10.86
C GLN A 128 -4.47 -7.65 11.56
N ARG A 129 -3.75 -6.65 11.04
CA ARG A 129 -2.49 -6.19 11.62
C ARG A 129 -2.72 -5.06 12.61
N GLU A 130 -1.89 -5.03 13.65
CA GLU A 130 -1.86 -3.91 14.60
C GLU A 130 -1.30 -2.64 13.96
N ASP A 131 -0.27 -2.78 13.12
CA ASP A 131 0.36 -1.68 12.39
C ASP A 131 -0.17 -1.62 10.95
N ARG A 132 -1.31 -0.94 10.79
CA ARG A 132 -2.01 -0.71 9.51
C ARG A 132 -1.39 0.43 8.67
N GLU A 133 -0.51 1.23 9.25
CA GLU A 133 0.18 2.32 8.55
C GLU A 133 1.46 1.85 7.81
N HIS A 134 1.96 0.64 8.08
CA HIS A 134 3.15 0.07 7.41
C HIS A 134 2.81 -1.24 6.68
N LYS A 135 1.97 -1.13 5.65
CA LYS A 135 1.60 -2.21 4.75
C LYS A 135 2.78 -2.61 3.86
N LYS A 136 2.77 -3.88 3.45
CA LYS A 136 3.83 -4.52 2.68
C LYS A 136 3.31 -4.90 1.29
N ALA A 137 4.05 -4.51 0.26
CA ALA A 137 3.76 -4.89 -1.12
C ALA A 137 4.91 -5.73 -1.70
N LEU A 138 4.58 -6.83 -2.37
CA LEU A 138 5.52 -7.59 -3.19
C LEU A 138 5.20 -7.39 -4.66
N ILE A 139 6.14 -6.84 -5.42
CA ILE A 139 5.99 -6.57 -6.85
C ILE A 139 7.06 -7.37 -7.59
N LEU A 140 6.62 -8.33 -8.40
CA LEU A 140 7.47 -9.23 -9.17
C LEU A 140 7.32 -8.97 -10.67
N ALA A 141 8.46 -8.73 -11.32
CA ALA A 141 8.57 -8.50 -12.76
C ALA A 141 9.61 -9.44 -13.41
N PRO A 142 9.38 -10.78 -13.41
CA PRO A 142 10.28 -11.78 -13.98
C PRO A 142 10.65 -11.56 -15.45
N TYR A 143 9.83 -10.81 -16.19
CA TYR A 143 9.98 -10.54 -17.61
C TYR A 143 10.12 -9.04 -17.95
N LEU A 144 10.60 -8.22 -17.01
CA LEU A 144 10.89 -6.80 -17.25
C LEU A 144 11.75 -6.59 -18.51
N TRP A 145 12.70 -7.47 -18.79
CA TRP A 145 13.55 -7.41 -19.99
C TRP A 145 12.78 -7.61 -21.31
N ASP A 146 11.62 -8.27 -21.27
CA ASP A 146 10.78 -8.60 -22.43
C ASP A 146 9.70 -7.53 -22.65
N PHE A 147 9.03 -7.12 -21.57
CA PHE A 147 7.98 -6.09 -21.61
C PHE A 147 8.54 -4.66 -21.69
N GLY A 148 9.75 -4.44 -21.15
CA GLY A 148 10.48 -3.17 -21.25
C GLY A 148 9.71 -2.01 -20.64
N GLN A 149 9.48 -0.95 -21.43
CA GLN A 149 8.76 0.26 -20.99
C GLN A 149 7.27 -0.01 -20.71
N ASN A 150 6.72 -1.10 -21.26
CA ASN A 150 5.31 -1.48 -21.07
C ASN A 150 5.13 -2.44 -19.88
N GLU A 151 6.17 -2.69 -19.08
CA GLU A 151 6.08 -3.49 -17.87
C GLU A 151 5.09 -2.86 -16.88
N ASP A 152 3.93 -3.49 -16.72
CA ASP A 152 2.84 -3.00 -15.90
C ASP A 152 3.12 -3.14 -14.39
N ALA A 153 4.07 -3.98 -13.97
CA ALA A 153 4.57 -3.97 -12.60
C ALA A 153 5.23 -2.65 -12.17
N LEU A 154 5.66 -1.80 -13.12
CA LEU A 154 6.17 -0.47 -12.82
C LEU A 154 5.08 0.51 -12.35
N VAL A 155 3.81 0.23 -12.67
CA VAL A 155 2.67 1.06 -12.28
C VAL A 155 2.49 1.08 -10.76
N PRO A 156 2.26 -0.07 -10.07
CA PRO A 156 2.15 -0.07 -8.61
C PRO A 156 3.46 0.37 -7.95
N LEU A 157 4.63 0.05 -8.53
CA LEU A 157 5.92 0.48 -7.98
C LEU A 157 5.95 2.02 -7.84
N LYS A 158 5.72 2.73 -8.94
CA LYS A 158 5.75 4.20 -8.96
C LYS A 158 4.64 4.83 -8.11
N LYS A 159 3.42 4.26 -8.14
CA LYS A 159 2.27 4.84 -7.44
C LYS A 159 2.34 4.60 -5.93
N LEU A 160 2.81 3.44 -5.47
CA LEU A 160 2.89 3.11 -4.05
C LEU A 160 4.06 3.76 -3.32
N GLU A 161 5.17 4.09 -4.00
CA GLU A 161 6.34 4.74 -3.40
C GLU A 161 6.00 6.05 -2.65
N ASN A 162 4.98 6.77 -3.11
CA ASN A 162 4.53 8.03 -2.53
C ASN A 162 3.35 7.86 -1.55
N GLN A 163 2.91 6.63 -1.29
CA GLN A 163 1.77 6.36 -0.41
C GLN A 163 2.26 6.11 1.01
N ARG A 164 1.71 6.86 1.98
CA ARG A 164 2.08 6.75 3.40
C ARG A 164 2.01 5.31 3.90
N ASN A 165 0.94 4.58 3.54
CA ASN A 165 0.68 3.23 4.03
C ASN A 165 1.69 2.18 3.55
N TYR A 166 2.51 2.50 2.52
CA TYR A 166 3.49 1.58 1.93
C TYR A 166 4.93 2.09 2.05
N ARG A 167 5.15 3.18 2.79
CA ARG A 167 6.48 3.80 2.93
C ARG A 167 7.47 2.80 3.53
N GLY A 168 8.52 2.47 2.77
CA GLY A 168 9.52 1.46 3.17
C GLY A 168 9.02 0.01 3.17
N GLY A 169 7.76 -0.24 2.82
CA GLY A 169 7.11 -1.55 2.79
C GLY A 169 7.08 -2.23 1.42
N ILE A 170 7.68 -1.63 0.39
CA ILE A 170 7.65 -2.14 -0.99
C ILE A 170 8.88 -3.02 -1.24
N THR A 171 8.65 -4.28 -1.57
CA THR A 171 9.68 -5.19 -2.11
C THR A 171 9.46 -5.36 -3.60
N TYR A 172 10.37 -4.80 -4.41
CA TYR A 172 10.36 -4.95 -5.86
C TYR A 172 11.49 -5.85 -6.33
N LYS A 173 11.19 -6.81 -7.21
CA LYS A 173 12.17 -7.66 -7.87
C LYS A 173 11.82 -7.83 -9.34
N GLY A 174 12.73 -7.40 -10.22
CA GLY A 174 12.59 -7.54 -11.66
C GLY A 174 13.87 -8.08 -12.31
N ASN A 175 13.72 -8.86 -13.37
CA ASN A 175 14.85 -9.33 -14.19
C ASN A 175 15.07 -8.34 -15.34
N THR A 176 16.06 -7.45 -15.21
CA THR A 176 16.37 -6.43 -16.22
C THR A 176 16.99 -6.98 -17.50
N THR A 177 17.49 -8.23 -17.45
CA THR A 177 17.97 -8.96 -18.62
C THR A 177 17.42 -10.37 -18.61
N LYS A 178 17.39 -11.02 -19.78
CA LYS A 178 16.93 -12.40 -19.94
C LYS A 178 17.62 -13.43 -19.03
N ASN A 179 18.86 -13.15 -18.64
CA ASN A 179 19.69 -14.05 -17.81
C ASN A 179 19.78 -13.59 -16.35
N ALA A 180 19.16 -12.46 -15.98
CA ALA A 180 19.10 -12.03 -14.59
C ALA A 180 18.27 -13.02 -13.77
N GLN A 181 18.69 -13.26 -12.52
CA GLN A 181 18.05 -14.20 -11.59
C GLN A 181 17.81 -13.49 -10.25
N ASN A 182 17.12 -12.36 -10.29
CA ASN A 182 16.82 -11.55 -9.11
C ASN A 182 15.62 -12.08 -8.31
N ILE A 183 14.84 -12.97 -8.92
CA ILE A 183 13.66 -13.61 -8.36
C ILE A 183 13.98 -15.07 -8.03
N SER A 184 13.46 -15.55 -6.92
CA SER A 184 13.62 -16.90 -6.40
C SER A 184 12.27 -17.56 -6.12
N LEU A 185 12.26 -18.87 -5.89
CA LEU A 185 11.04 -19.56 -5.48
C LEU A 185 10.52 -19.09 -4.11
N ASP A 186 11.40 -18.63 -3.24
CA ASP A 186 11.00 -18.14 -1.91
C ASP A 186 10.19 -16.84 -2.03
N ASP A 187 10.38 -16.05 -3.09
CA ASP A 187 9.54 -14.89 -3.38
C ASP A 187 8.09 -15.31 -3.68
N TYR A 188 7.90 -16.30 -4.55
CA TYR A 188 6.59 -16.89 -4.84
C TYR A 188 5.97 -17.61 -3.65
N ALA A 189 6.80 -18.04 -2.71
CA ALA A 189 6.39 -18.75 -1.51
C ALA A 189 6.19 -17.81 -0.31
N SER A 190 6.23 -16.48 -0.49
CA SER A 190 6.17 -15.52 0.62
C SER A 190 4.94 -14.62 0.62
N PHE A 191 3.93 -14.89 -0.22
CA PHE A 191 2.76 -14.01 -0.39
C PHE A 191 1.97 -13.79 0.91
N ASP A 192 2.04 -14.73 1.85
CA ASP A 192 1.46 -14.61 3.18
C ASP A 192 2.06 -13.45 4.00
N ALA A 193 3.33 -13.10 3.76
CA ALA A 193 4.03 -12.01 4.44
C ALA A 193 3.71 -10.61 3.88
N TYR A 194 2.97 -10.52 2.77
CA TYR A 194 2.65 -9.26 2.08
C TYR A 194 1.15 -9.01 2.06
N ASP A 195 0.77 -7.75 2.13
CA ASP A 195 -0.63 -7.33 2.15
C ASP A 195 -1.16 -7.15 0.71
N MET A 196 -0.26 -6.76 -0.19
CA MET A 196 -0.50 -6.69 -1.62
C MET A 196 0.58 -7.47 -2.40
N VAL A 197 0.16 -8.23 -3.40
CA VAL A 197 1.05 -8.96 -4.31
C VAL A 197 0.70 -8.60 -5.74
N TYR A 198 1.70 -8.18 -6.51
CA TYR A 198 1.60 -7.95 -7.94
C TYR A 198 2.62 -8.78 -8.68
N LEU A 199 2.17 -9.60 -9.63
CA LEU A 199 3.01 -10.42 -10.47
C LEU A 199 2.72 -10.12 -11.93
N SER A 200 3.68 -9.50 -12.63
CA SER A 200 3.65 -9.40 -14.09
C SER A 200 4.51 -10.48 -14.72
N SER A 201 3.89 -11.39 -15.47
CA SER A 201 4.62 -12.52 -16.05
C SER A 201 3.95 -13.07 -17.30
N HIS A 202 4.58 -14.07 -17.90
CA HIS A 202 3.95 -14.91 -18.91
C HIS A 202 3.10 -15.99 -18.25
N GLY A 203 1.94 -16.25 -18.85
CA GLY A 203 1.02 -17.33 -18.46
C GLY A 203 0.67 -18.18 -19.68
N SER A 204 0.19 -19.39 -19.43
CA SER A 204 -0.15 -20.34 -20.51
C SER A 204 -1.12 -21.41 -20.02
N LYS A 205 -1.90 -21.97 -20.96
CA LYS A 205 -2.74 -23.15 -20.75
C LYS A 205 -2.18 -24.38 -21.47
N THR A 206 -2.16 -25.53 -20.81
CA THR A 206 -1.86 -26.83 -21.45
C THR A 206 -2.92 -27.87 -21.10
N CYS A 207 -3.40 -28.62 -22.09
CA CYS A 207 -4.39 -29.68 -21.90
C CYS A 207 -3.76 -31.06 -22.06
N ILE A 208 -3.82 -31.87 -21.02
CA ILE A 208 -3.14 -33.16 -20.91
C ILE A 208 -4.03 -34.31 -21.35
N ILE A 209 -3.57 -35.09 -22.33
CA ILE A 209 -4.24 -36.31 -22.74
C ILE A 209 -3.61 -37.49 -21.99
N ARG A 210 -4.36 -38.08 -21.05
CA ARG A 210 -3.98 -39.33 -20.36
C ARG A 210 -4.70 -40.51 -21.01
N LYS A 211 -3.97 -41.60 -21.27
CA LYS A 211 -4.47 -42.76 -22.06
C LYS A 211 -5.68 -43.48 -21.44
N ASP A 212 -5.83 -43.40 -20.12
CA ASP A 212 -6.84 -44.16 -19.36
C ASP A 212 -7.82 -43.28 -18.58
N GLU A 213 -7.80 -41.95 -18.78
CA GLU A 213 -8.69 -41.03 -18.09
C GLU A 213 -9.75 -40.45 -19.04
N ILE A 214 -10.95 -40.24 -18.49
CA ILE A 214 -12.06 -39.63 -19.23
C ILE A 214 -11.92 -38.12 -19.12
N GLU A 215 -11.83 -37.45 -20.27
CA GLU A 215 -11.97 -36.00 -20.34
C GLU A 215 -13.40 -35.62 -19.95
N ILE A 216 -13.52 -34.82 -18.90
CA ILE A 216 -14.77 -34.22 -18.44
C ILE A 216 -14.70 -32.73 -18.80
N ILE A 217 -15.54 -32.33 -19.74
CA ILE A 217 -15.71 -30.93 -20.14
C ILE A 217 -16.98 -30.39 -19.46
N SER A 218 -16.84 -29.40 -18.60
CA SER A 218 -17.95 -28.71 -17.95
C SER A 218 -17.83 -27.21 -18.20
N GLY A 219 -18.86 -26.58 -18.79
CA GLY A 219 -18.84 -25.13 -19.06
C GLY A 219 -17.76 -24.66 -20.04
N GLY A 220 -17.25 -25.56 -20.92
CA GLY A 220 -16.12 -25.28 -21.82
C GLY A 220 -14.74 -25.60 -21.23
N ASP A 221 -14.73 -26.08 -19.98
CA ASP A 221 -13.56 -26.26 -19.14
C ASP A 221 -13.26 -27.76 -18.98
N SER A 222 -12.12 -28.22 -19.48
CA SER A 222 -11.71 -29.64 -19.44
C SER A 222 -10.88 -29.93 -18.20
N ASN A 223 -11.23 -30.96 -17.42
CA ASN A 223 -10.45 -31.44 -16.27
C ASN A 223 -8.99 -31.80 -16.59
N MET A 224 -8.67 -31.92 -17.87
CA MET A 224 -7.34 -32.18 -18.40
C MET A 224 -6.50 -30.92 -18.62
N CYS A 225 -7.08 -29.72 -18.56
CA CYS A 225 -6.37 -28.47 -18.81
C CYS A 225 -5.89 -27.79 -17.52
N TYR A 226 -4.65 -27.30 -17.56
CA TYR A 226 -3.95 -26.67 -16.44
C TYR A 226 -3.37 -25.31 -16.84
N THR A 227 -3.39 -24.38 -15.90
CA THR A 227 -2.78 -23.06 -16.03
C THR A 227 -1.39 -23.05 -15.43
N PHE A 228 -0.43 -22.47 -16.15
CA PHE A 228 0.97 -22.33 -15.71
C PHE A 228 1.41 -20.88 -15.78
N ILE A 229 2.01 -20.43 -14.68
CA ILE A 229 2.63 -19.11 -14.56
C ILE A 229 4.14 -19.31 -14.66
N SER A 230 4.77 -18.57 -15.58
CA SER A 230 6.21 -18.61 -15.69
C SER A 230 6.87 -17.82 -14.56
N THR A 231 7.97 -18.32 -14.02
CA THR A 231 8.65 -17.64 -12.89
C THR A 231 9.80 -16.73 -13.32
N GLY A 232 10.23 -16.81 -14.59
CA GLY A 232 11.48 -16.20 -15.05
C GLY A 232 12.76 -16.81 -14.46
N ILE A 233 12.65 -17.77 -13.54
CA ILE A 233 13.79 -18.49 -12.95
C ILE A 233 14.34 -19.47 -14.00
N GLN A 234 15.64 -19.37 -14.25
CA GLN A 234 16.37 -20.23 -15.17
C GLN A 234 17.54 -20.88 -14.45
N LEU A 235 17.66 -22.20 -14.56
CA LEU A 235 18.66 -23.01 -13.89
C LEU A 235 19.47 -23.79 -14.89
N LYS A 236 20.76 -23.98 -14.63
CA LYS A 236 21.53 -25.01 -15.33
C LYS A 236 20.99 -26.38 -14.97
N MET A 237 21.10 -27.36 -15.87
CA MET A 237 20.65 -28.73 -15.57
C MET A 237 21.30 -29.34 -14.32
N THR A 238 22.57 -28.99 -14.04
CA THR A 238 23.26 -29.42 -12.81
C THR A 238 22.70 -28.77 -11.54
N GLU A 239 22.11 -27.58 -11.65
CA GLU A 239 21.44 -26.88 -10.55
C GLU A 239 20.02 -27.41 -10.34
N ALA A 240 19.35 -27.92 -11.39
CA ALA A 240 18.03 -28.54 -11.28
C ALA A 240 18.01 -29.75 -10.33
N ILE A 241 19.08 -30.56 -10.28
CA ILE A 241 19.20 -31.68 -9.32
C ILE A 241 19.27 -31.17 -7.87
N LYS A 242 20.05 -30.10 -7.64
CA LYS A 242 20.13 -29.47 -6.30
C LYS A 242 18.79 -28.87 -5.90
N LEU A 243 18.11 -28.23 -6.85
CA LEU A 243 16.78 -27.68 -6.62
C LEU A 243 15.80 -28.79 -6.26
N LYS A 244 15.77 -29.92 -6.99
CA LYS A 244 14.90 -31.07 -6.65
C LYS A 244 15.03 -31.47 -5.18
N GLN A 245 16.25 -31.56 -4.65
CA GLN A 245 16.47 -31.88 -3.23
C GLN A 245 15.87 -30.79 -2.32
N GLN A 246 16.09 -29.51 -2.64
CA GLN A 246 15.49 -28.40 -1.89
C GLN A 246 13.95 -28.40 -1.95
N LEU A 247 13.36 -28.72 -3.10
CA LEU A 247 11.91 -28.83 -3.27
C LEU A 247 11.34 -29.96 -2.42
N ALA A 248 12.02 -31.10 -2.39
CA ALA A 248 11.67 -32.25 -1.57
C ALA A 248 11.70 -31.88 -0.07
N ASP A 249 12.77 -31.25 0.39
CA ASP A 249 12.94 -30.84 1.80
C ASP A 249 11.88 -29.82 2.23
N LYS A 250 11.49 -28.90 1.33
CA LYS A 250 10.47 -27.89 1.58
C LYS A 250 9.03 -28.40 1.34
N GLY A 251 8.86 -29.62 0.82
CA GLY A 251 7.55 -30.19 0.48
C GLY A 251 6.81 -29.43 -0.62
N TYR A 252 7.53 -28.73 -1.50
CA TYR A 252 6.92 -27.94 -2.57
C TYR A 252 6.33 -28.86 -3.65
N LYS A 253 5.09 -28.57 -4.04
CA LYS A 253 4.32 -29.24 -5.10
C LYS A 253 3.87 -28.23 -6.16
N GLY A 254 3.37 -28.70 -7.30
CA GLY A 254 2.89 -27.83 -8.38
C GLY A 254 3.97 -27.00 -9.06
N ILE A 255 5.22 -27.45 -8.99
CA ILE A 255 6.38 -26.84 -9.66
C ILE A 255 6.73 -27.69 -10.87
N TYR A 256 6.86 -27.01 -12.01
CA TYR A 256 7.06 -27.63 -13.31
C TYR A 256 8.33 -27.12 -13.97
N PHE A 257 8.99 -28.00 -14.71
CA PHE A 257 10.23 -27.69 -15.39
C PHE A 257 10.00 -27.62 -16.88
N SER A 258 10.49 -26.53 -17.47
CA SER A 258 10.46 -26.31 -18.90
C SER A 258 11.86 -26.16 -19.45
N LYS A 259 12.00 -26.28 -20.75
CA LYS A 259 13.26 -26.02 -21.44
C LYS A 259 13.33 -24.55 -21.88
N THR A 260 14.49 -23.90 -21.77
CA THR A 260 14.67 -22.52 -22.26
C THR A 260 15.24 -22.49 -23.69
N LYS A 261 15.25 -21.32 -24.36
CA LYS A 261 15.98 -21.17 -25.63
C LYS A 261 17.51 -21.21 -25.46
N ALA A 262 18.02 -21.19 -24.23
CA ALA A 262 19.45 -21.28 -23.95
C ALA A 262 19.84 -22.76 -23.75
N PRO A 263 20.92 -23.24 -24.39
CA PRO A 263 21.36 -24.63 -24.23
C PRO A 263 21.59 -25.00 -22.76
N SER A 264 21.14 -26.18 -22.37
CA SER A 264 21.35 -26.74 -21.02
C SER A 264 20.78 -25.92 -19.85
N MET A 265 19.77 -25.09 -20.12
CA MET A 265 19.04 -24.31 -19.12
C MET A 265 17.56 -24.72 -19.05
N ALA A 266 17.06 -24.91 -17.83
CA ALA A 266 15.67 -25.19 -17.51
C ALA A 266 14.97 -23.96 -16.92
N ALA A 267 13.73 -23.70 -17.29
CA ALA A 267 12.88 -22.69 -16.66
C ALA A 267 11.90 -23.33 -15.67
N ILE A 268 11.48 -22.58 -14.66
CA ILE A 268 10.48 -23.01 -13.69
C ILE A 268 9.13 -22.36 -13.96
N TYR A 269 8.07 -23.16 -13.84
CA TYR A 269 6.68 -22.75 -13.95
C TYR A 269 5.93 -23.20 -12.70
N LEU A 270 4.91 -22.43 -12.31
CA LEU A 270 4.03 -22.73 -11.17
C LEU A 270 2.61 -22.97 -11.68
N GLY A 271 1.99 -24.05 -11.23
CA GLY A 271 0.57 -24.28 -11.44
C GLY A 271 -0.26 -23.91 -10.22
N ALA A 272 -1.59 -23.97 -10.34
CA ALA A 272 -2.52 -23.68 -9.25
C ALA A 272 -2.22 -24.48 -7.96
N GLN A 273 -1.80 -25.75 -8.11
CA GLN A 273 -1.46 -26.63 -6.98
C GLN A 273 -0.33 -26.08 -6.09
N PHE A 274 0.64 -25.33 -6.65
CA PHE A 274 1.70 -24.72 -5.85
C PHE A 274 1.13 -23.77 -4.80
N PHE A 275 0.20 -22.90 -5.21
CA PHE A 275 -0.42 -21.92 -4.31
C PHE A 275 -1.31 -22.62 -3.28
N LYS A 276 -2.10 -23.61 -3.72
CA LYS A 276 -2.96 -24.41 -2.85
C LYS A 276 -2.19 -25.12 -1.73
N ASP A 277 -1.04 -25.70 -2.05
CA ASP A 277 -0.24 -26.44 -1.06
C ASP A 277 0.65 -25.52 -0.21
N ARG A 278 1.12 -24.41 -0.78
CA ARG A 278 2.01 -23.49 -0.07
C ARG A 278 1.27 -22.67 0.98
N TYR A 279 0.04 -22.25 0.69
CA TYR A 279 -0.69 -21.31 1.54
C TYR A 279 -1.84 -22.00 2.26
N LYS A 280 -1.95 -21.77 3.56
CA LYS A 280 -3.14 -22.18 4.33
C LYS A 280 -4.29 -21.21 4.13
N SER A 281 -3.96 -19.94 4.00
CA SER A 281 -4.88 -18.84 3.79
C SER A 281 -4.10 -17.62 3.28
N LEU A 282 -4.79 -16.77 2.55
CA LEU A 282 -4.33 -15.48 2.04
C LEU A 282 -5.38 -14.38 2.36
N GLU A 283 -6.10 -14.50 3.49
CA GLU A 283 -7.12 -13.51 3.91
C GLU A 283 -6.59 -12.07 3.95
N ASP A 284 -7.50 -11.14 3.66
CA ASP A 284 -7.34 -9.68 3.73
C ASP A 284 -6.23 -9.13 2.82
N LYS A 285 -6.03 -9.77 1.65
CA LYS A 285 -5.00 -9.43 0.66
C LYS A 285 -5.58 -9.01 -0.69
N LEU A 286 -4.81 -8.16 -1.36
CA LEU A 286 -4.98 -7.87 -2.79
C LEU A 286 -3.90 -8.62 -3.59
N ILE A 287 -4.33 -9.53 -4.47
CA ILE A 287 -3.42 -10.31 -5.32
C ILE A 287 -3.74 -10.03 -6.79
N ILE A 288 -2.73 -9.64 -7.56
CA ILE A 288 -2.88 -9.32 -8.98
C ILE A 288 -1.87 -10.14 -9.76
N PHE A 289 -2.37 -11.01 -10.64
CA PHE A 289 -1.56 -11.73 -11.62
C PHE A 289 -1.82 -11.17 -13.01
N SER A 290 -0.92 -10.30 -13.47
CA SER A 290 -0.90 -9.86 -14.86
C SER A 290 -0.13 -10.86 -15.71
N ALA A 291 -0.84 -11.89 -16.19
CA ALA A 291 -0.27 -12.86 -17.10
C ALA A 291 -1.33 -13.39 -18.08
N CYS A 292 -0.89 -13.84 -19.25
CA CYS A 292 -1.77 -14.34 -20.30
C CYS A 292 -2.50 -15.63 -19.90
N GLN A 293 -3.74 -15.78 -20.38
CA GLN A 293 -4.50 -17.04 -20.39
C GLN A 293 -4.81 -17.65 -19.00
N LEU A 294 -4.84 -16.84 -17.93
CA LEU A 294 -5.10 -17.35 -16.59
C LEU A 294 -6.57 -17.71 -16.32
N GLY A 295 -7.50 -17.12 -17.08
CA GLY A 295 -8.94 -17.35 -16.93
C GLY A 295 -9.58 -18.24 -17.98
N GLN A 296 -8.77 -18.93 -18.81
CA GLN A 296 -9.28 -19.96 -19.71
C GLN A 296 -9.66 -21.26 -18.98
N ARG A 297 -9.32 -21.34 -17.68
CA ARG A 297 -9.72 -22.38 -16.73
C ARG A 297 -10.05 -21.71 -15.41
N ASN A 298 -10.93 -22.35 -14.64
CA ASN A 298 -11.23 -21.89 -13.29
C ASN A 298 -10.24 -22.42 -12.22
N ASP A 299 -9.13 -23.07 -12.59
CA ASP A 299 -8.23 -23.73 -11.62
C ASP A 299 -7.52 -22.74 -10.69
N LEU A 300 -6.95 -21.65 -11.23
CA LEU A 300 -6.38 -20.57 -10.43
C LEU A 300 -7.47 -19.82 -9.66
N GLN A 301 -8.58 -19.47 -10.32
CA GLN A 301 -9.70 -18.78 -9.67
C GLN A 301 -10.20 -19.58 -8.46
N GLN A 302 -10.52 -20.86 -8.62
CA GLN A 302 -10.99 -21.73 -7.54
C GLN A 302 -9.94 -21.87 -6.42
N THR A 303 -8.66 -21.94 -6.79
CA THR A 303 -7.58 -22.00 -5.80
C THR A 303 -7.58 -20.74 -4.94
N PHE A 304 -7.58 -19.56 -5.56
CA PHE A 304 -7.56 -18.29 -4.81
C PHE A 304 -8.87 -18.00 -4.08
N GLU A 305 -10.04 -18.38 -4.63
CA GLU A 305 -11.32 -18.35 -3.92
C GLU A 305 -11.33 -19.25 -2.68
N SER A 306 -10.61 -20.39 -2.72
CA SER A 306 -10.49 -21.27 -1.56
C SER A 306 -9.47 -20.78 -0.52
N LEU A 307 -8.46 -20.02 -0.95
CA LEU A 307 -7.42 -19.46 -0.10
C LEU A 307 -7.83 -18.13 0.55
N MET A 308 -8.81 -17.43 0.00
CA MET A 308 -9.26 -16.11 0.44
C MET A 308 -10.78 -16.07 0.55
N GLN A 309 -11.31 -16.14 1.76
CA GLN A 309 -12.73 -15.89 2.05
C GLN A 309 -13.08 -14.40 2.05
N ASN A 310 -12.08 -13.55 2.35
CA ASN A 310 -12.07 -12.10 2.30
C ASN A 310 -10.81 -11.64 1.56
N GLY A 311 -10.95 -11.24 0.30
CA GLY A 311 -9.82 -10.97 -0.56
C GLY A 311 -10.22 -10.57 -1.97
N GLN A 312 -9.27 -9.99 -2.71
CA GLN A 312 -9.46 -9.71 -4.13
C GLN A 312 -8.32 -10.29 -4.97
N PHE A 313 -8.70 -11.10 -5.96
CA PHE A 313 -7.78 -11.66 -6.95
C PHE A 313 -8.10 -11.12 -8.35
N PHE A 314 -7.10 -10.54 -9.01
CA PHE A 314 -7.23 -10.02 -10.38
C PHE A 314 -6.35 -10.81 -11.35
N PHE A 315 -6.88 -11.11 -12.53
CA PHE A 315 -6.19 -11.87 -13.57
C PHE A 315 -6.77 -11.62 -14.97
N TRP A 316 -5.99 -11.91 -16.01
CA TRP A 316 -6.46 -11.81 -17.40
C TRP A 316 -7.03 -13.14 -17.89
N GLN A 317 -8.18 -13.07 -18.56
CA GLN A 317 -8.83 -14.26 -19.09
C GLN A 317 -8.03 -14.91 -20.24
N ASN A 318 -7.64 -14.11 -21.24
CA ASN A 318 -6.92 -14.55 -22.44
C ASN A 318 -5.57 -13.83 -22.55
N THR A 319 -4.92 -13.90 -23.71
CA THR A 319 -3.71 -13.13 -23.99
C THR A 319 -4.00 -11.63 -23.86
N VAL A 320 -3.08 -10.90 -23.24
CA VAL A 320 -3.18 -9.44 -23.09
C VAL A 320 -1.88 -8.80 -23.57
N ASN A 321 -1.99 -7.63 -24.20
CA ASN A 321 -0.83 -6.83 -24.53
C ASN A 321 -0.34 -6.08 -23.28
N ALA A 322 0.97 -6.04 -23.05
CA ALA A 322 1.56 -5.36 -21.90
C ALA A 322 1.16 -3.86 -21.83
N ASP A 323 1.02 -3.17 -22.97
CA ASP A 323 0.58 -1.77 -22.99
C ASP A 323 -0.87 -1.61 -22.50
N ASP A 324 -1.78 -2.49 -22.93
CA ASP A 324 -3.16 -2.47 -22.49
C ASP A 324 -3.29 -2.84 -21.01
N ALA A 325 -2.50 -3.83 -20.56
CA ALA A 325 -2.43 -4.19 -19.14
C ALA A 325 -1.92 -3.02 -18.28
N SER A 326 -0.88 -2.34 -18.73
CA SER A 326 -0.33 -1.15 -18.06
C SER A 326 -1.36 -0.03 -17.93
N LYS A 327 -2.12 0.29 -18.99
CA LYS A 327 -3.20 1.29 -18.94
C LYS A 327 -4.33 0.87 -17.98
N ALA A 328 -4.76 -0.39 -18.06
CA ALA A 328 -5.82 -0.92 -17.20
C ALA A 328 -5.43 -0.83 -15.72
N PHE A 329 -4.22 -1.30 -15.37
CA PHE A 329 -3.74 -1.24 -14.00
C PHE A 329 -3.40 0.18 -13.55
N ASN A 330 -2.95 1.07 -14.45
CA ASN A 330 -2.80 2.49 -14.11
C ASN A 330 -4.14 3.09 -13.68
N SER A 331 -5.20 2.84 -14.43
CA SER A 331 -6.55 3.28 -14.07
C SER A 331 -7.03 2.65 -12.75
N LEU A 332 -6.80 1.34 -12.54
CA LEU A 332 -7.15 0.66 -11.29
C LEU A 332 -6.45 1.29 -10.07
N PHE A 333 -5.12 1.47 -10.14
CA PHE A 333 -4.36 2.05 -9.02
C PHE A 333 -4.64 3.53 -8.82
N GLU A 334 -4.90 4.31 -9.87
CA GLU A 334 -5.37 5.69 -9.75
C GLU A 334 -6.68 5.75 -8.95
N ARG A 335 -7.67 4.92 -9.29
CA ARG A 335 -8.93 4.84 -8.54
C ARG A 335 -8.72 4.40 -7.08
N MET A 336 -7.92 3.37 -6.83
CA MET A 336 -7.71 2.87 -5.46
C MET A 336 -6.89 3.82 -4.57
N LEU A 337 -5.94 4.57 -5.14
CA LEU A 337 -5.00 5.38 -4.35
C LEU A 337 -5.34 6.87 -4.34
N GLU A 338 -5.82 7.43 -5.45
CA GLU A 338 -6.11 8.87 -5.57
C GLU A 338 -7.57 9.19 -5.27
N TYR A 339 -8.49 8.28 -5.62
CA TYR A 339 -9.91 8.38 -5.25
C TYR A 339 -10.24 7.61 -3.98
N GLY A 340 -9.33 6.75 -3.51
CA GLY A 340 -9.54 5.89 -2.34
C GLY A 340 -10.65 4.85 -2.55
N GLU A 341 -10.94 4.45 -3.79
CA GLU A 341 -12.00 3.47 -4.05
C GLU A 341 -11.59 2.06 -3.59
N THR A 342 -12.57 1.29 -3.09
CA THR A 342 -12.35 -0.14 -2.84
C THR A 342 -12.01 -0.88 -4.14
N ALA A 343 -11.27 -1.97 -4.06
CA ALA A 343 -10.83 -2.72 -5.25
C ALA A 343 -12.00 -3.12 -6.19
N PRO A 344 -13.17 -3.59 -5.71
CA PRO A 344 -14.33 -3.86 -6.57
C PRO A 344 -14.90 -2.61 -7.25
N LYS A 345 -14.95 -1.47 -6.54
CA LYS A 345 -15.46 -0.21 -7.08
C LYS A 345 -14.49 0.37 -8.12
N ALA A 346 -13.20 0.37 -7.80
CA ALA A 346 -12.13 0.76 -8.72
C ALA A 346 -12.19 -0.06 -10.01
N PHE A 347 -12.29 -1.39 -9.90
CA PHE A 347 -12.45 -2.29 -11.04
C PHE A 347 -13.69 -1.98 -11.89
N LYS A 348 -14.83 -1.73 -11.25
CA LYS A 348 -16.06 -1.32 -11.94
C LYS A 348 -15.87 0.00 -12.70
N ASN A 349 -15.10 0.94 -12.15
CA ASN A 349 -14.89 2.28 -12.67
C ASN A 349 -13.69 2.42 -13.64
N ILE A 350 -12.91 1.35 -13.87
CA ILE A 350 -12.00 1.28 -15.01
C ILE A 350 -12.83 1.45 -16.29
N PRO A 351 -12.43 2.31 -17.24
CA PRO A 351 -13.10 2.41 -18.54
C PRO A 351 -13.25 1.04 -19.21
N ASP A 352 -14.44 0.72 -19.71
CA ASP A 352 -14.72 -0.60 -20.29
C ASP A 352 -13.72 -0.95 -21.42
N GLU A 353 -13.30 0.04 -22.22
CA GLU A 353 -12.29 -0.12 -23.27
C GLU A 353 -10.88 -0.53 -22.79
N LEU A 354 -10.62 -0.50 -21.47
CA LEU A 354 -9.36 -0.92 -20.86
C LEU A 354 -9.45 -2.26 -20.13
N LYS A 355 -10.65 -2.81 -19.89
CA LYS A 355 -10.83 -4.06 -19.14
C LYS A 355 -11.70 -5.10 -19.83
N ASP A 356 -12.54 -4.68 -20.76
CA ASP A 356 -13.50 -5.53 -21.45
C ASP A 356 -13.29 -5.50 -22.95
N ASN A 357 -13.44 -6.66 -23.58
CA ASN A 357 -13.45 -6.79 -25.03
C ASN A 357 -12.17 -6.24 -25.71
N LEU A 358 -11.02 -6.33 -25.02
CA LEU A 358 -9.73 -5.94 -25.56
C LEU A 358 -9.33 -6.91 -26.68
N PRO A 359 -8.91 -6.42 -27.85
CA PRO A 359 -8.44 -7.29 -28.93
C PRO A 359 -7.33 -8.21 -28.43
N SER A 360 -7.52 -9.50 -28.63
CA SER A 360 -6.55 -10.53 -28.30
C SER A 360 -6.45 -11.46 -29.51
N SER A 361 -5.32 -12.12 -29.66
CA SER A 361 -5.24 -13.22 -30.61
C SER A 361 -4.38 -14.33 -30.04
N PHE A 362 -4.59 -15.52 -30.56
CA PHE A 362 -3.68 -16.62 -30.36
C PHE A 362 -3.35 -17.23 -31.72
N VAL A 363 -2.09 -17.57 -31.90
CA VAL A 363 -1.65 -18.28 -33.10
C VAL A 363 -1.91 -19.77 -32.87
N LEU A 364 -2.49 -20.43 -33.87
CA LEU A 364 -2.55 -21.88 -34.01
C LEU A 364 -1.66 -22.27 -35.21
N LEU A 365 -1.05 -23.44 -35.18
CA LEU A 365 -0.47 -24.06 -36.37
C LEU A 365 -1.48 -25.08 -36.85
N ASP A 366 -1.79 -25.05 -38.14
CA ASP A 366 -2.53 -26.14 -38.77
C ASP A 366 -1.69 -27.43 -38.81
N GLU A 367 -2.30 -28.52 -39.27
CA GLU A 367 -1.64 -29.83 -39.41
C GLU A 367 -0.38 -29.78 -40.31
N ASN A 368 -0.23 -28.75 -41.14
CA ASN A 368 0.90 -28.53 -42.04
C ASN A 368 1.95 -27.56 -41.47
N GLY A 369 1.77 -27.08 -40.24
CA GLY A 369 2.67 -26.10 -39.63
C GLY A 369 2.53 -24.69 -40.21
N LYS A 370 1.39 -24.35 -40.82
CA LYS A 370 1.07 -22.98 -41.22
C LYS A 370 0.41 -22.26 -40.05
N ARG A 371 0.89 -21.05 -39.74
CA ARG A 371 0.31 -20.18 -38.72
C ARG A 371 -1.06 -19.68 -39.18
N ASP A 372 -2.07 -19.96 -38.38
CA ASP A 372 -3.40 -19.39 -38.45
C ASP A 372 -3.61 -18.55 -37.19
N THR A 373 -4.11 -17.32 -37.35
CA THR A 373 -4.35 -16.44 -36.21
C THR A 373 -5.83 -16.48 -35.89
N VAL A 374 -6.17 -16.85 -34.65
CA VAL A 374 -7.54 -16.77 -34.16
C VAL A 374 -7.69 -15.48 -33.38
N ASP A 375 -8.43 -14.55 -33.96
CA ASP A 375 -8.81 -13.32 -33.27
C ASP A 375 -9.85 -13.62 -32.19
N THR A 376 -9.64 -13.05 -31.02
CA THR A 376 -10.49 -13.20 -29.85
C THR A 376 -10.48 -11.90 -29.04
N TYR A 377 -11.02 -11.97 -27.82
CA TYR A 377 -11.02 -10.86 -26.89
C TYR A 377 -10.55 -11.31 -25.52
N THR A 378 -9.83 -10.45 -24.82
CA THR A 378 -9.48 -10.65 -23.42
C THR A 378 -10.28 -9.73 -22.50
N TYR A 379 -10.35 -10.13 -21.24
CA TYR A 379 -11.09 -9.45 -20.19
C TYR A 379 -10.24 -9.49 -18.93
N LEU A 380 -10.13 -8.36 -18.24
CA LEU A 380 -9.64 -8.33 -16.87
C LEU A 380 -10.74 -8.92 -15.99
N ARG A 381 -10.40 -9.94 -15.22
CA ARG A 381 -11.32 -10.59 -14.29
C ARG A 381 -10.92 -10.27 -12.87
N MET A 382 -11.93 -10.21 -12.03
CA MET A 382 -11.81 -10.08 -10.59
C MET A 382 -12.58 -11.23 -9.95
N ALA A 383 -11.88 -12.11 -9.24
CA ALA A 383 -12.48 -13.04 -8.31
C ALA A 383 -12.47 -12.38 -6.93
N SER A 384 -13.64 -11.88 -6.50
CA SER A 384 -13.83 -11.30 -5.18
C SER A 384 -14.57 -12.27 -4.28
N GLN A 385 -14.06 -12.43 -3.07
CA GLN A 385 -14.74 -13.09 -1.97
C GLN A 385 -14.71 -12.15 -0.77
N GLY A 386 -15.79 -12.15 0.02
CA GLY A 386 -15.92 -11.32 1.21
C GLY A 386 -16.18 -9.84 0.92
N ASN A 387 -15.58 -8.98 1.73
CA ASN A 387 -15.84 -7.55 1.79
C ASN A 387 -15.10 -6.78 0.69
N ALA A 388 -15.67 -5.64 0.30
CA ALA A 388 -14.97 -4.69 -0.56
C ALA A 388 -13.83 -4.02 0.23
N MET A 389 -12.58 -4.23 -0.19
CA MET A 389 -11.43 -3.69 0.56
C MET A 389 -10.80 -2.47 -0.10
N HIS A 390 -10.41 -1.52 0.74
CA HIS A 390 -9.51 -0.43 0.38
C HIS A 390 -8.06 -0.89 0.39
N LEU A 391 -7.25 -0.36 -0.54
CA LEU A 391 -5.81 -0.64 -0.57
C LEU A 391 -5.02 0.17 0.47
N ILE A 392 -5.55 1.34 0.84
CA ILE A 392 -5.01 2.30 1.81
C ILE A 392 -6.00 2.50 2.95
N GLU A 393 -5.55 3.09 4.06
CA GLU A 393 -6.48 3.54 5.09
C GLU A 393 -7.25 4.78 4.58
N PRO A 394 -8.59 4.78 4.57
CA PRO A 394 -9.39 5.86 4.00
C PRO A 394 -9.51 7.09 4.92
N VAL A 395 -8.82 7.11 6.06
CA VAL A 395 -8.86 8.21 7.04
C VAL A 395 -7.44 8.73 7.31
N THR A 396 -7.26 10.05 7.20
CA THR A 396 -5.96 10.72 7.40
C THR A 396 -6.09 11.96 8.26
N PHE A 397 -5.32 12.10 9.33
CA PHE A 397 -5.16 13.35 10.07
C PHE A 397 -4.38 14.36 9.23
N MET A 398 -4.91 15.56 9.16
CA MET A 398 -4.37 16.67 8.37
C MET A 398 -4.00 17.82 9.29
N ASP A 399 -2.91 18.52 8.95
CA ASP A 399 -2.63 19.84 9.50
C ASP A 399 -3.60 20.85 8.88
N GLU A 400 -4.47 21.46 9.69
CA GLU A 400 -5.48 22.42 9.23
C GLU A 400 -4.88 23.61 8.48
N LYS A 401 -3.66 24.06 8.83
CA LYS A 401 -3.06 25.26 8.24
C LYS A 401 -2.40 24.99 6.90
N THR A 402 -1.75 23.84 6.77
CA THR A 402 -0.98 23.48 5.56
C THR A 402 -1.75 22.57 4.60
N HIS A 403 -2.84 21.96 5.07
CA HIS A 403 -3.60 20.94 4.37
C HIS A 403 -2.74 19.76 3.90
N GLN A 404 -1.71 19.42 4.69
CA GLN A 404 -0.86 18.25 4.47
C GLN A 404 -1.14 17.19 5.54
N PRO A 405 -0.94 15.90 5.24
CA PRO A 405 -1.00 14.84 6.24
C PRO A 405 -0.04 15.11 7.40
N LEU A 406 -0.44 14.78 8.63
CA LEU A 406 0.45 14.83 9.79
C LEU A 406 1.46 13.68 9.76
N ASP A 407 2.70 13.99 10.16
CA ASP A 407 3.81 13.05 10.30
C ASP A 407 4.06 12.63 11.76
N GLU A 408 4.66 11.46 11.96
CA GLU A 408 5.01 10.93 13.28
C GLU A 408 6.01 11.87 14.00
N GLY A 409 5.74 12.18 15.27
CA GLY A 409 6.54 13.05 16.12
C GLY A 409 6.35 14.56 15.83
N GLN A 410 5.50 14.93 14.88
CA GLN A 410 5.18 16.33 14.62
C GLN A 410 4.53 16.99 15.84
N VAL A 411 4.84 18.27 16.07
CA VAL A 411 4.17 19.06 17.14
C VAL A 411 2.73 19.34 16.73
N PHE A 412 1.78 18.92 17.57
CA PHE A 412 0.35 19.13 17.33
C PHE A 412 -0.19 20.32 18.17
N PRO A 413 -1.02 21.20 17.60
CA PRO A 413 -1.43 22.45 18.25
C PRO A 413 -2.57 22.23 19.26
N PHE A 414 -2.29 21.58 20.38
CA PHE A 414 -3.23 21.54 21.50
C PHE A 414 -3.41 22.94 22.11
N GLU A 415 -4.61 23.24 22.58
CA GLU A 415 -5.00 24.49 23.21
C GLU A 415 -5.18 24.30 24.73
N GLY A 416 -4.49 25.10 25.52
CA GLY A 416 -4.52 25.02 26.99
C GLY A 416 -3.13 25.17 27.62
N ILE A 417 -3.06 25.04 28.95
CA ILE A 417 -1.82 25.13 29.73
C ILE A 417 -1.45 23.75 30.25
N PHE A 418 -0.43 23.13 29.69
CA PHE A 418 0.05 21.82 30.11
C PHE A 418 0.51 21.82 31.58
N GLU A 419 0.16 20.76 32.31
CA GLU A 419 0.50 20.46 33.70
C GLU A 419 -0.17 21.38 34.74
N ASP A 420 -1.24 22.08 34.40
CA ASP A 420 -2.01 22.93 35.33
C ASP A 420 -3.17 22.21 36.03
N GLY A 421 -3.41 20.94 35.68
CA GLY A 421 -4.50 20.11 36.19
C GLY A 421 -5.86 20.34 35.53
N LEU A 422 -5.95 21.18 34.49
CA LEU A 422 -7.15 21.40 33.67
C LEU A 422 -7.04 20.66 32.33
N PRO A 423 -8.16 20.22 31.72
CA PRO A 423 -8.13 19.60 30.41
C PRO A 423 -7.77 20.57 29.28
N GLU A 424 -6.98 20.10 28.31
CA GLU A 424 -6.78 20.80 27.03
C GLU A 424 -7.92 20.59 26.04
N SER A 425 -7.94 21.40 24.97
CA SER A 425 -8.77 21.22 23.77
C SER A 425 -7.93 21.14 22.51
N ALA A 426 -8.52 20.69 21.40
CA ALA A 426 -7.90 20.78 20.08
C ALA A 426 -8.91 20.73 18.93
N ASP A 427 -8.48 21.26 17.78
CA ASP A 427 -9.15 21.11 16.50
C ASP A 427 -8.56 19.92 15.74
N PHE A 428 -9.41 19.03 15.25
CA PHE A 428 -9.01 17.84 14.50
C PHE A 428 -9.55 17.91 13.07
N THR A 429 -8.64 18.06 12.10
CA THR A 429 -8.98 17.91 10.68
C THR A 429 -8.61 16.52 10.20
N ILE A 430 -9.56 15.84 9.57
CA ILE A 430 -9.35 14.55 8.91
C ILE A 430 -9.76 14.61 7.44
N GLU A 431 -8.98 13.95 6.58
CA GLU A 431 -9.33 13.64 5.21
C GLU A 431 -9.90 12.22 5.13
N LEU A 432 -11.10 12.11 4.56
CA LEU A 432 -11.79 10.87 4.25
C LEU A 432 -11.74 10.62 2.74
N LEU A 433 -11.36 9.42 2.33
CA LEU A 433 -11.24 9.01 0.94
C LEU A 433 -12.21 7.87 0.59
N GLY A 434 -12.59 7.78 -0.69
CA GLY A 434 -13.33 6.65 -1.25
C GLY A 434 -14.82 6.87 -1.43
N TYR A 435 -15.36 7.97 -0.91
CA TYR A 435 -16.81 8.17 -0.82
C TYR A 435 -17.19 9.62 -1.12
N ASP A 436 -18.27 9.81 -1.88
CA ASP A 436 -18.86 11.14 -2.04
C ASP A 436 -19.84 11.45 -0.90
N GLN A 437 -20.16 12.72 -0.70
CA GLN A 437 -21.04 13.16 0.40
C GLN A 437 -22.41 12.46 0.42
N ASN A 438 -22.96 12.07 -0.74
CA ASN A 438 -24.23 11.36 -0.78
C ASN A 438 -24.08 9.93 -0.28
N GLU A 439 -23.03 9.22 -0.70
CA GLU A 439 -22.69 7.88 -0.18
C GLU A 439 -22.46 7.95 1.34
N MET A 440 -21.75 8.97 1.82
CA MET A 440 -21.47 9.16 3.25
C MET A 440 -22.73 9.41 4.08
N GLN A 441 -23.63 10.26 3.58
CA GLN A 441 -24.90 10.55 4.25
C GLN A 441 -25.85 9.34 4.25
N GLN A 442 -25.91 8.59 3.14
CA GLN A 442 -26.77 7.40 3.04
C GLN A 442 -26.28 6.26 3.93
N GLY A 443 -24.96 6.09 4.06
CA GLY A 443 -24.33 5.07 4.89
C GLY A 443 -24.11 5.45 6.35
N ASN A 444 -24.79 6.50 6.84
CA ASN A 444 -24.72 6.99 8.23
C ASN A 444 -23.29 7.05 8.79
N MET A 445 -22.37 7.67 8.04
CA MET A 445 -20.96 7.70 8.42
C MET A 445 -20.73 8.42 9.74
N THR A 446 -19.82 7.86 10.54
CA THR A 446 -19.43 8.42 11.83
C THR A 446 -17.93 8.26 12.07
N VAL A 447 -17.39 9.11 12.94
CA VAL A 447 -15.97 9.07 13.33
C VAL A 447 -15.86 8.93 14.85
N THR A 448 -14.94 8.08 15.28
CA THR A 448 -14.50 7.99 16.68
C THR A 448 -13.07 8.51 16.77
N LEU A 449 -12.82 9.46 17.68
CA LEU A 449 -11.48 9.96 17.99
C LEU A 449 -11.06 9.50 19.38
N LYS A 450 -9.82 9.04 19.50
CA LYS A 450 -9.20 8.67 20.78
C LYS A 450 -7.84 9.34 20.95
N ILE A 451 -7.49 9.60 22.19
CA ILE A 451 -6.17 10.13 22.58
C ILE A 451 -5.60 9.28 23.72
N ASP A 452 -4.44 8.68 23.49
CA ASP A 452 -3.82 7.67 24.36
C ASP A 452 -4.80 6.55 24.76
N GLY A 453 -5.60 6.09 23.80
CA GLY A 453 -6.63 5.07 23.99
C GLY A 453 -7.93 5.54 24.66
N GLY A 454 -7.97 6.76 25.20
CA GLY A 454 -9.18 7.37 25.77
C GLY A 454 -10.05 8.01 24.70
N THR A 455 -11.33 7.64 24.63
CA THR A 455 -12.28 8.20 23.65
C THR A 455 -12.64 9.64 23.99
N VAL A 456 -12.44 10.56 23.02
CA VAL A 456 -12.81 11.98 23.11
C VAL A 456 -14.02 12.32 22.24
N LEU A 457 -14.18 11.63 21.10
CA LEU A 457 -15.39 11.62 20.29
C LEU A 457 -15.79 10.17 20.01
N GLU A 458 -17.05 9.83 20.21
CA GLU A 458 -17.57 8.47 19.97
C GLU A 458 -18.63 8.49 18.87
N LYS A 459 -18.35 7.81 17.75
CA LYS A 459 -19.28 7.64 16.62
C LYS A 459 -20.03 8.94 16.27
N GLN A 460 -19.30 10.04 16.17
CA GLN A 460 -19.86 11.36 15.88
C GLN A 460 -20.26 11.42 14.39
N PRO A 461 -21.54 11.68 14.07
CA PRO A 461 -21.95 12.00 12.70
C PRO A 461 -21.49 13.42 12.33
N PHE A 462 -21.19 13.62 11.06
CA PHE A 462 -20.75 14.91 10.50
C PHE A 462 -21.53 15.31 9.24
N LEU A 463 -22.49 14.49 8.80
CA LEU A 463 -23.41 14.80 7.71
C LEU A 463 -24.87 14.49 8.13
N PRO A 464 -25.86 15.28 7.66
CA PRO A 464 -25.70 16.47 6.83
C PRO A 464 -25.16 17.68 7.61
N ASP A 465 -24.21 18.41 7.01
CA ASP A 465 -23.66 19.67 7.54
C ASP A 465 -24.75 20.76 7.45
N SER A 466 -25.55 20.86 8.51
CA SER A 466 -26.76 21.69 8.54
C SER A 466 -26.90 22.51 9.81
N ASP A 467 -26.09 22.23 10.84
CA ASP A 467 -26.06 22.97 12.08
C ASP A 467 -24.77 23.81 12.16
N PRO A 468 -24.82 25.12 11.91
CA PRO A 468 -23.63 25.97 11.96
C PRO A 468 -23.06 26.15 13.38
N TYR A 469 -23.68 25.54 14.40
CA TYR A 469 -23.28 25.62 15.80
C TYR A 469 -22.72 24.31 16.36
N ASP A 470 -22.63 23.24 15.57
CA ASP A 470 -22.13 21.94 16.03
C ASP A 470 -20.60 21.85 16.10
N HIS A 471 -19.89 22.91 15.69
CA HIS A 471 -18.44 22.99 15.63
C HIS A 471 -17.80 21.97 14.68
N ILE A 472 -18.56 21.49 13.69
CA ILE A 472 -18.09 20.61 12.62
C ILE A 472 -18.09 21.40 11.32
N GLU A 473 -17.00 21.31 10.54
CA GLU A 473 -16.94 21.88 9.20
C GLU A 473 -16.64 20.78 8.19
N VAL A 474 -17.47 20.66 7.15
CA VAL A 474 -17.29 19.69 6.07
C VAL A 474 -16.96 20.41 4.77
N GLN A 475 -15.83 20.05 4.15
CA GLN A 475 -15.36 20.64 2.90
C GLN A 475 -15.05 19.56 1.87
N SER A 476 -15.31 19.86 0.59
CA SER A 476 -14.83 19.01 -0.50
C SER A 476 -13.30 19.06 -0.57
N GLY A 477 -12.68 17.88 -0.71
CA GLY A 477 -11.25 17.76 -0.87
C GLY A 477 -10.80 17.91 -2.32
N LYS A 478 -9.75 17.17 -2.69
CA LYS A 478 -9.10 17.27 -4.01
C LYS A 478 -9.98 16.82 -5.18
N ASN A 479 -10.92 15.91 -4.93
CA ASN A 479 -11.84 15.34 -5.91
C ASN A 479 -13.19 15.02 -5.25
N GLU A 480 -14.14 14.52 -6.04
CA GLU A 480 -15.50 14.19 -5.60
C GLU A 480 -15.60 13.05 -4.58
N LYS A 481 -14.53 12.27 -4.38
CA LYS A 481 -14.43 11.17 -3.41
C LYS A 481 -13.54 11.50 -2.21
N THR A 482 -13.14 12.76 -2.09
CA THR A 482 -12.33 13.25 -0.97
C THR A 482 -13.16 14.25 -0.18
N THR A 483 -13.27 14.06 1.13
CA THR A 483 -13.95 15.01 2.02
C THR A 483 -13.08 15.31 3.22
N TRP A 484 -13.00 16.58 3.59
CA TRP A 484 -12.34 17.01 4.81
C TRP A 484 -13.39 17.31 5.86
N VAL A 485 -13.14 16.84 7.08
CA VAL A 485 -14.00 17.08 8.23
C VAL A 485 -13.14 17.67 9.33
N THR A 486 -13.48 18.86 9.80
CA THR A 486 -12.82 19.51 10.93
C THR A 486 -13.75 19.52 12.13
N PHE A 487 -13.32 18.93 13.25
CA PHE A 487 -13.99 18.99 14.55
C PHE A 487 -13.30 20.03 15.41
N LYS A 488 -13.99 21.10 15.80
CA LYS A 488 -13.40 22.23 16.53
C LYS A 488 -13.65 22.16 18.03
N GLY A 489 -12.66 22.59 18.81
CA GLY A 489 -12.75 22.76 20.26
C GLY A 489 -13.04 21.46 21.02
N ILE A 490 -12.50 20.33 20.57
CA ILE A 490 -12.72 19.03 21.22
C ILE A 490 -12.00 19.00 22.57
N ASP A 491 -12.74 18.83 23.65
CA ASP A 491 -12.22 18.67 25.02
C ASP A 491 -11.56 17.29 25.19
N LEU A 492 -10.27 17.28 25.54
CA LEU A 492 -9.49 16.06 25.69
C LEU A 492 -9.73 15.33 27.01
N ARG A 493 -10.39 15.99 27.98
CA ARG A 493 -10.71 15.48 29.32
C ARG A 493 -9.51 15.00 30.14
N LYS A 494 -8.31 15.45 29.78
CA LYS A 494 -7.06 15.17 30.48
C LYS A 494 -6.12 16.35 30.34
N ASP A 495 -5.26 16.52 31.34
CA ASP A 495 -4.11 17.42 31.35
C ASP A 495 -2.91 16.71 30.70
N LEU A 496 -2.32 17.34 29.70
CA LEU A 496 -1.22 16.81 28.89
C LEU A 496 0.14 17.25 29.44
N LYS A 497 1.15 16.39 29.30
CA LYS A 497 2.51 16.71 29.75
C LYS A 497 3.30 17.48 28.69
N LYS A 498 4.11 18.44 29.12
CA LYS A 498 5.09 19.16 28.27
C LYS A 498 6.13 18.18 27.68
N ASN A 499 6.52 18.36 26.42
CA ASN A 499 7.45 17.49 25.66
C ASN A 499 7.11 16.00 25.68
N SER A 500 5.82 15.66 25.74
CA SER A 500 5.40 14.26 25.74
C SER A 500 4.98 13.80 24.35
N SER A 501 4.96 12.48 24.17
CA SER A 501 4.36 11.82 23.02
C SER A 501 2.91 11.52 23.35
N VAL A 502 2.01 11.85 22.43
CA VAL A 502 0.58 11.64 22.55
C VAL A 502 0.12 10.83 21.34
N LYS A 503 -0.58 9.72 21.58
CA LYS A 503 -1.15 8.89 20.52
C LYS A 503 -2.51 9.45 20.11
N LEU A 504 -2.64 9.89 18.86
CA LEU A 504 -3.92 10.20 18.23
C LEU A 504 -4.44 8.97 17.48
N GLU A 505 -5.73 8.69 17.60
CA GLU A 505 -6.37 7.61 16.85
C GLU A 505 -7.70 8.09 16.26
N ALA A 506 -7.91 7.82 14.98
CA ALA A 506 -9.17 8.03 14.29
C ALA A 506 -9.70 6.68 13.78
N ILE A 507 -10.96 6.39 14.10
CA ILE A 507 -11.67 5.22 13.58
C ILE A 507 -12.83 5.75 12.75
N PHE A 508 -12.85 5.31 11.51
CA PHE A 508 -13.87 5.65 10.54
C PHE A 508 -14.89 4.52 10.42
N HIS A 509 -16.17 4.86 10.60
CA HIS A 509 -17.27 3.91 10.55
C HIS A 509 -18.22 4.20 9.38
N PHE A 510 -18.62 3.15 8.67
CA PHE A 510 -19.64 3.19 7.62
C PHE A 510 -20.67 2.09 7.89
N ASP A 511 -21.96 2.46 7.91
CA ASP A 511 -23.07 1.60 8.34
C ASP A 511 -22.83 0.89 9.68
N GLY A 512 -22.05 1.52 10.56
CA GLY A 512 -21.73 1.03 11.90
C GLY A 512 -20.53 0.07 11.99
N GLU A 513 -19.96 -0.38 10.87
CA GLU A 513 -18.77 -1.25 10.85
C GLU A 513 -17.48 -0.44 10.73
N HIS A 514 -16.32 -1.06 10.97
CA HIS A 514 -15.00 -0.44 10.87
C HIS A 514 -14.50 -0.42 9.42
N TYR A 515 -14.28 0.78 8.88
CA TYR A 515 -13.87 0.97 7.48
C TYR A 515 -12.51 1.63 7.32
N GLY A 516 -12.01 2.29 8.36
CA GLY A 516 -10.69 2.88 8.34
C GLY A 516 -10.16 3.11 9.75
N TYR A 517 -8.85 3.03 9.87
CA TYR A 517 -8.15 3.32 11.11
C TYR A 517 -6.88 4.10 10.79
N GLN A 518 -6.60 5.11 11.61
CA GLN A 518 -5.28 5.70 11.65
C GLN A 518 -4.84 5.87 13.10
N SER A 519 -3.57 5.60 13.35
CA SER A 519 -2.88 5.93 14.59
C SER A 519 -1.60 6.70 14.29
N LEU A 520 -1.34 7.75 15.08
CA LEU A 520 -0.16 8.60 14.94
C LEU A 520 0.34 9.05 16.32
N GLN A 521 1.64 9.01 16.58
CA GLN A 521 2.21 9.71 17.73
C GLN A 521 2.57 11.13 17.34
N VAL A 522 2.05 12.10 18.08
CA VAL A 522 2.40 13.52 17.95
C VAL A 522 3.10 13.99 19.20
N SER A 523 3.84 15.09 19.10
CA SER A 523 4.45 15.75 20.26
C SER A 523 3.58 16.90 20.75
N THR A 524 3.47 17.06 22.07
CA THR A 524 2.93 18.30 22.67
C THR A 524 3.89 19.49 22.51
N GLY A 525 5.14 19.24 22.09
CA GLY A 525 6.19 20.26 22.00
C GLY A 525 6.64 20.80 23.36
N ASN A 526 7.55 21.77 23.35
CA ASN A 526 7.81 22.60 24.53
C ASN A 526 7.16 23.96 24.35
N SER A 527 6.05 24.11 25.07
CA SER A 527 5.58 25.36 25.62
C SER A 527 6.74 26.15 26.25
N ASP A 528 6.62 27.46 26.10
CA ASP A 528 7.55 28.51 26.55
C ASP A 528 8.98 28.45 26.00
N MET A 529 9.40 29.57 25.39
CA MET A 529 10.70 29.65 24.75
C MET A 529 11.34 31.02 24.87
N ARG A 530 12.59 31.05 25.34
CA ARG A 530 13.47 32.20 25.18
C ARG A 530 14.34 32.00 23.95
N ILE A 531 14.40 32.99 23.08
CA ILE A 531 15.20 33.00 21.86
C ILE A 531 16.19 34.15 21.96
N GLU A 532 17.48 33.86 21.88
CA GLU A 532 18.53 34.88 21.82
C GLU A 532 19.10 34.94 20.42
N MET A 533 19.11 36.13 19.82
CA MET A 533 19.65 36.37 18.49
C MET A 533 20.78 37.39 18.60
N GLU A 534 21.92 37.11 17.99
CA GLU A 534 23.05 38.02 17.90
C GLU A 534 23.56 38.08 16.45
N HIS A 535 23.74 39.30 15.94
CA HIS A 535 24.40 39.54 14.66
C HIS A 535 25.23 40.82 14.76
N GLY A 536 26.55 40.70 14.60
CA GLY A 536 27.47 41.81 14.84
C GLY A 536 27.40 42.35 16.27
N SER A 537 26.97 43.60 16.45
CA SER A 537 26.81 44.23 17.77
C SER A 537 25.39 44.21 18.32
N ASP A 538 24.45 43.66 17.56
CA ASP A 538 23.03 43.71 17.88
C ASP A 538 22.62 42.41 18.57
N HIS A 539 21.95 42.54 19.71
CA HIS A 539 21.46 41.42 20.50
C HIS A 539 19.96 41.62 20.72
N ILE A 540 19.17 40.57 20.44
CA ILE A 540 17.72 40.57 20.62
C ILE A 540 17.37 39.35 21.45
N THR A 541 16.60 39.53 22.51
CA THR A 541 16.04 38.42 23.28
C THR A 541 14.53 38.42 23.12
N MET A 542 13.96 37.32 22.63
CA MET A 542 12.52 37.09 22.59
C MET A 542 12.13 36.08 23.66
N TYR A 543 10.98 36.29 24.28
CA TYR A 543 10.37 35.40 25.24
C TYR A 543 8.97 35.11 24.73
N PHE A 544 8.69 33.84 24.50
CA PHE A 544 7.40 33.31 24.11
C PHE A 544 6.81 32.60 25.31
N ASP A 545 5.68 33.11 25.76
CA ASP A 545 4.78 32.51 26.72
C ASP A 545 3.70 31.80 25.91
N ALA A 546 3.84 30.48 25.80
CA ALA A 546 2.91 29.65 25.04
C ALA A 546 1.54 29.60 25.72
N ASP A 547 1.52 29.68 27.05
CA ASP A 547 0.31 29.61 27.86
C ASP A 547 -0.61 30.82 27.61
N ASN A 548 -0.03 32.01 27.38
CA ASN A 548 -0.77 33.26 27.13
C ASN A 548 -0.66 33.77 25.69
N TYR A 549 -0.05 32.98 24.79
CA TYR A 549 0.35 33.43 23.44
C TYR A 549 1.04 34.80 23.47
N GLY A 550 1.81 35.04 24.52
CA GLY A 550 2.47 36.29 24.78
C GLY A 550 3.86 36.30 24.17
N LEU A 551 4.16 37.28 23.33
CA LEU A 551 5.54 37.53 22.93
C LEU A 551 6.06 38.78 23.62
N LYS A 552 7.26 38.70 24.18
CA LYS A 552 8.06 39.84 24.60
C LYS A 552 9.37 39.84 23.84
N MET A 553 9.73 40.95 23.22
CA MET A 553 11.02 41.16 22.58
C MET A 553 11.79 42.27 23.29
N VAL A 554 13.07 42.05 23.57
CA VAL A 554 13.97 43.00 24.22
C VAL A 554 15.14 43.27 23.28
N VAL A 555 15.38 44.55 23.00
CA VAL A 555 16.54 45.03 22.24
C VAL A 555 17.39 45.88 23.19
N PRO A 556 18.36 45.29 23.91
CA PRO A 556 19.05 45.96 25.02
C PRO A 556 19.80 47.22 24.58
N LYS A 557 20.39 47.20 23.38
CA LYS A 557 21.16 48.33 22.81
C LYS A 557 20.31 49.58 22.63
N GLU A 558 19.03 49.41 22.33
CA GLU A 558 18.07 50.49 22.15
C GLU A 558 17.26 50.79 23.41
N ASN A 559 17.48 50.03 24.49
CA ASN A 559 16.65 50.02 25.69
C ASN A 559 15.14 49.88 25.36
N GLN A 560 14.83 49.12 24.31
CA GLN A 560 13.47 48.92 23.84
C GLN A 560 12.95 47.55 24.25
N THR A 561 11.70 47.52 24.71
CA THR A 561 10.94 46.29 24.91
C THR A 561 9.62 46.42 24.15
N MET A 562 9.26 45.38 23.42
CA MET A 562 8.01 45.29 22.69
C MET A 562 7.26 44.03 23.11
N TYR A 563 5.93 44.09 23.09
CA TYR A 563 5.10 42.91 23.32
C TYR A 563 4.14 42.68 22.15
N GLY A 564 3.80 41.43 21.91
CA GLY A 564 2.77 41.01 20.96
C GLY A 564 1.78 40.06 21.64
N ASP A 565 0.49 40.27 21.43
CA ASP A 565 -0.57 39.37 21.93
C ASP A 565 -1.23 38.57 20.79
N GLU A 566 -2.02 37.56 21.17
CA GLU A 566 -2.79 36.70 20.26
C GLU A 566 -3.77 37.47 19.37
N GLN A 567 -4.21 38.66 19.80
CA GLN A 567 -5.17 39.50 19.10
C GLN A 567 -4.50 40.36 18.02
N GLY A 568 -3.17 40.29 17.88
CA GLY A 568 -2.40 41.02 16.89
C GLY A 568 -2.10 42.46 17.29
N PHE A 569 -2.16 42.79 18.58
CA PHE A 569 -1.70 44.07 19.10
C PHE A 569 -0.19 44.02 19.38
N MET A 570 0.48 45.11 19.01
CA MET A 570 1.85 45.39 19.43
C MET A 570 1.84 46.45 20.53
N TYR A 571 2.58 46.20 21.60
CA TYR A 571 2.76 47.08 22.74
C TYR A 571 4.16 47.69 22.67
N VAL A 572 4.22 49.01 22.60
CA VAL A 572 5.47 49.77 22.51
C VAL A 572 5.47 50.90 23.53
N HIS A 573 6.64 51.20 24.09
CA HIS A 573 6.79 52.31 25.03
C HIS A 573 7.19 53.59 24.27
N SER A 574 6.51 54.69 24.53
CA SER A 574 6.91 56.04 24.12
C SER A 574 7.21 56.88 25.35
N ASP A 575 8.25 57.71 25.28
CA ASP A 575 8.65 58.60 26.38
C ASP A 575 7.56 59.62 26.75
N GLU A 576 6.71 60.01 25.79
CA GLU A 576 5.67 61.02 26.00
C GLU A 576 4.34 60.41 26.47
N GLU A 577 3.97 59.24 25.96
CA GLU A 577 2.63 58.65 26.13
C GLU A 577 2.59 57.40 27.02
N GLY A 578 3.76 56.89 27.42
CA GLY A 578 3.93 55.63 28.12
C GLY A 578 3.71 54.42 27.20
N TRP A 579 3.20 53.32 27.74
CA TRP A 579 2.86 52.14 26.95
C TRP A 579 1.64 52.38 26.06
N MET A 580 1.82 52.13 24.78
CA MET A 580 0.78 52.21 23.77
C MET A 580 0.60 50.83 23.14
N LYS A 581 -0.64 50.44 22.84
CA LYS A 581 -0.93 49.25 22.04
C LYS A 581 -1.58 49.65 20.73
N THR A 582 -1.17 49.04 19.63
CA THR A 582 -1.73 49.32 18.30
C THR A 582 -1.87 48.04 17.50
N GLU A 583 -2.89 47.97 16.64
CA GLU A 583 -3.01 46.83 15.73
C GLU A 583 -1.84 46.85 14.74
N MET A 584 -1.16 45.72 14.62
CA MET A 584 0.05 45.61 13.81
C MET A 584 -0.19 46.03 12.35
N LYS A 585 -1.39 45.75 11.83
CA LYS A 585 -1.84 46.16 10.48
C LYS A 585 -1.86 47.68 10.28
N GLY A 586 -2.26 48.45 11.30
CA GLY A 586 -2.29 49.91 11.26
C GLY A 586 -0.89 50.52 11.29
N MET A 587 0.01 49.94 12.10
CA MET A 587 1.39 50.41 12.24
C MET A 587 2.21 50.22 10.96
N PHE A 588 2.14 49.06 10.30
CA PHE A 588 2.85 48.83 9.04
C PHE A 588 2.35 49.72 7.89
N ALA A 589 1.04 49.99 7.83
CA ALA A 589 0.48 50.92 6.84
C ALA A 589 1.03 52.34 7.01
N ALA A 590 1.23 52.81 8.24
CA ALA A 590 1.78 54.14 8.51
C ALA A 590 3.29 54.22 8.33
N ILE A 591 4.05 53.19 8.74
CA ILE A 591 5.51 53.16 8.62
C ILE A 591 5.95 53.01 7.16
N GLY A 592 5.23 52.21 6.36
CA GLY A 592 5.50 52.05 4.92
C GLY A 592 5.40 53.35 4.12
N SER A 593 4.70 54.36 4.64
CA SER A 593 4.61 55.68 4.01
C SER A 593 5.77 56.64 4.35
N LYS A 594 6.65 56.30 5.31
CA LYS A 594 7.61 57.26 5.89
C LYS A 594 9.08 56.83 5.97
N ILE A 595 9.44 55.57 5.79
CA ILE A 595 10.84 55.12 5.93
C ILE A 595 11.33 54.40 4.66
N PRO A 596 12.46 54.80 4.05
CA PRO A 596 13.05 54.10 2.92
C PRO A 596 13.93 52.95 3.42
N ILE A 597 13.34 51.99 4.13
CA ILE A 597 14.00 50.69 4.36
C ILE A 597 13.51 49.80 3.23
N ASN A 598 14.42 49.27 2.40
CA ASN A 598 14.03 48.25 1.43
C ASN A 598 13.71 46.95 2.17
N LEU A 599 12.45 46.83 2.53
CA LEU A 599 11.84 45.69 3.21
C LEU A 599 11.22 44.76 2.16
N ASP A 600 11.98 44.37 1.14
CA ASP A 600 11.50 43.46 0.09
C ASP A 600 11.05 42.09 0.64
N PHE A 601 11.46 41.70 1.86
CA PHE A 601 10.94 40.51 2.55
C PHE A 601 9.51 40.68 3.10
N LEU A 602 9.01 41.93 3.25
CA LEU A 602 7.68 42.21 3.80
C LEU A 602 6.55 42.22 2.74
N LYS A 603 6.87 42.10 1.44
CA LYS A 603 5.85 42.16 0.37
C LYS A 603 4.95 40.93 0.29
N ASP A 604 5.39 39.81 0.86
CA ASP A 604 4.63 38.55 0.92
C ASP A 604 3.96 38.34 2.30
N LEU A 605 3.78 39.40 3.10
CA LEU A 605 3.23 39.30 4.45
C LEU A 605 1.71 39.01 4.47
N PRO A 606 1.26 37.99 5.20
CA PRO A 606 -0.15 37.77 5.47
C PRO A 606 -0.73 38.82 6.42
N THR A 607 -2.03 39.06 6.29
CA THR A 607 -2.80 40.18 6.87
C THR A 607 -3.22 40.02 8.34
N LYS A 608 -2.68 39.03 9.09
CA LYS A 608 -2.93 38.82 10.53
C LYS A 608 -1.63 38.76 11.33
N GLY A 609 -1.65 39.18 12.59
CA GLY A 609 -0.56 39.48 13.55
C GLY A 609 0.53 38.42 13.83
N THR A 610 1.03 37.73 12.81
CA THR A 610 1.63 36.39 12.92
C THR A 610 3.15 36.35 12.76
N PHE A 611 3.83 37.43 12.35
CA PHE A 611 5.26 37.34 12.04
C PHE A 611 6.12 36.94 13.24
N LEU A 612 5.82 37.52 14.39
CA LEU A 612 6.59 37.38 15.61
C LEU A 612 6.35 36.01 16.31
N HIS A 613 5.15 35.46 16.20
CA HIS A 613 4.83 34.08 16.63
C HIS A 613 5.39 33.01 15.68
N LYS A 614 5.73 33.37 14.43
CA LYS A 614 6.34 32.43 13.48
C LYS A 614 7.79 32.10 13.81
N ILE A 615 8.50 32.95 14.56
CA ILE A 615 9.90 32.67 14.91
C ILE A 615 9.97 31.47 15.89
N PRO A 616 9.09 31.38 16.90
CA PRO A 616 8.93 30.15 17.66
C PRO A 616 8.46 28.95 16.84
N ALA A 617 7.46 29.14 15.97
CA ALA A 617 6.96 28.06 15.12
C ALA A 617 8.05 27.53 14.16
N PHE A 618 8.95 28.39 13.68
CA PHE A 618 10.08 28.00 12.84
C PHE A 618 11.02 27.02 13.54
N ALA A 619 11.23 27.18 14.85
CA ALA A 619 12.03 26.22 15.62
C ALA A 619 11.39 24.82 15.62
N ALA A 620 10.06 24.74 15.55
CA ALA A 620 9.34 23.47 15.43
C ALA A 620 9.35 22.92 13.99
N THR A 621 9.48 23.78 12.97
CA THR A 621 9.50 23.31 11.57
C THR A 621 10.86 22.80 11.11
N LEU A 622 11.96 23.21 11.75
CA LEU A 622 13.32 22.78 11.43
C LEU A 622 13.69 21.52 12.23
N THR A 623 13.45 20.33 11.66
CA THR A 623 13.66 19.03 12.32
C THR A 623 14.90 18.30 11.80
N ILE A 624 15.40 17.34 12.59
CA ILE A 624 16.48 16.43 12.17
C ILE A 624 16.08 15.70 10.87
N ALA A 625 14.86 15.16 10.80
CA ALA A 625 14.38 14.43 9.63
C ALA A 625 14.37 15.28 8.35
N LYS A 626 13.95 16.54 8.44
CA LYS A 626 13.99 17.47 7.30
C LYS A 626 15.42 17.78 6.87
N LEU A 627 16.33 17.99 7.82
CA LEU A 627 17.73 18.25 7.53
C LEU A 627 18.47 17.02 6.98
N GLU A 628 18.06 15.81 7.35
CA GLU A 628 18.60 14.57 6.76
C GLU A 628 18.15 14.37 5.30
N GLN A 629 17.02 14.98 4.90
CA GLN A 629 16.50 14.96 3.54
C GLN A 629 16.96 16.15 2.68
N GLU A 630 17.49 17.21 3.29
CA GLU A 630 17.95 18.41 2.59
C GLU A 630 19.37 18.19 2.03
N PRO A 631 19.57 18.15 0.70
CA PRO A 631 20.88 17.88 0.09
C PRO A 631 21.99 18.86 0.50
N ARG A 632 21.60 20.07 0.91
CA ARG A 632 22.52 21.12 1.34
C ARG A 632 22.95 20.98 2.80
N ALA A 633 22.29 20.15 3.59
CA ALA A 633 22.59 19.89 4.99
C ALA A 633 23.38 18.59 5.18
N LYS A 634 24.46 18.66 5.96
CA LYS A 634 25.31 17.52 6.28
C LYS A 634 25.41 17.36 7.78
N LYS A 635 25.06 16.19 8.31
CA LYS A 635 25.23 15.86 9.73
C LYS A 635 26.73 15.76 10.08
N ILE A 636 27.17 16.46 11.12
CA ILE A 636 28.59 16.62 11.50
C ILE A 636 28.94 16.29 12.97
N SER A 637 27.99 15.84 13.81
CA SER A 637 28.30 15.40 15.20
C SER A 637 27.64 14.09 15.66
N GLY A 638 28.08 13.64 16.85
CA GLY A 638 28.46 12.26 17.20
C GLY A 638 27.49 11.37 18.03
N PRO A 639 28.01 10.42 18.83
CA PRO A 639 27.39 9.13 19.17
C PRO A 639 26.09 9.22 20.00
N VAL A 640 25.40 8.07 20.09
CA VAL A 640 24.18 7.82 20.87
C VAL A 640 24.29 8.52 22.24
N ASP A 641 23.32 9.40 22.53
CA ASP A 641 23.20 10.26 23.73
C ASP A 641 23.90 11.65 23.71
N ALA A 642 24.36 12.15 22.56
CA ALA A 642 24.88 13.52 22.43
C ALA A 642 24.08 14.43 21.46
N LYS A 643 24.29 15.74 21.59
CA LYS A 643 23.77 16.81 20.71
C LYS A 643 23.95 16.47 19.22
N THR A 644 22.92 16.74 18.43
CA THR A 644 22.95 16.48 16.98
C THR A 644 23.28 17.77 16.23
N ILE A 645 24.30 17.77 15.38
CA ILE A 645 24.75 18.97 14.67
C ILE A 645 24.72 18.72 13.16
N PHE A 646 24.18 19.67 12.42
CA PHE A 646 24.21 19.76 10.96
C PHE A 646 25.01 20.97 10.51
N MET A 647 25.61 20.86 9.34
CA MET A 647 26.23 21.93 8.58
C MET A 647 25.43 22.08 7.28
N ALA A 648 24.66 23.14 7.15
CA ALA A 648 23.89 23.51 5.97
C ALA A 648 24.65 24.55 5.14
N ASP A 649 24.58 24.41 3.82
CA ASP A 649 25.21 25.29 2.83
C ASP A 649 26.74 25.49 3.04
N GLY A 650 27.37 24.62 3.83
CA GLY A 650 28.81 24.65 4.15
C GLY A 650 29.25 25.69 5.18
N HIS A 651 28.35 26.51 5.72
CA HIS A 651 28.67 27.58 6.68
C HIS A 651 27.67 27.71 7.83
N VAL A 652 26.40 27.31 7.63
CA VAL A 652 25.36 27.39 8.65
C VAL A 652 25.39 26.15 9.54
N LYS A 653 25.75 26.31 10.81
CA LYS A 653 25.75 25.22 11.79
C LYS A 653 24.44 25.21 12.57
N ILE A 654 23.72 24.09 12.50
CA ILE A 654 22.44 23.89 13.17
C ILE A 654 22.64 22.83 14.26
N THR A 655 22.37 23.16 15.51
CA THR A 655 22.55 22.26 16.67
C THR A 655 21.21 21.91 17.28
N PHE A 656 21.03 20.65 17.63
CA PHE A 656 19.92 20.12 18.42
C PHE A 656 20.44 19.59 19.75
N ASP A 657 19.66 19.79 20.81
CA ASP A 657 19.98 19.31 22.15
C ASP A 657 19.88 17.78 22.28
N ASP A 658 20.11 17.26 23.48
CA ASP A 658 19.99 15.83 23.81
C ASP A 658 18.54 15.31 23.65
N LYS A 659 17.55 16.18 23.82
CA LYS A 659 16.11 15.92 23.60
C LYS A 659 15.67 16.14 22.16
N LYS A 660 16.61 16.34 21.21
CA LYS A 660 16.35 16.54 19.77
C LYS A 660 15.55 17.80 19.43
N ARG A 661 15.58 18.81 20.29
CA ARG A 661 14.97 20.12 20.04
C ARG A 661 16.03 21.07 19.48
N LEU A 662 15.62 22.02 18.64
CA LEU A 662 16.53 22.99 18.04
C LEU A 662 17.20 23.82 19.15
N GLU A 663 18.51 23.76 19.27
CA GLU A 663 19.27 24.48 20.30
C GLU A 663 19.91 25.75 19.73
N SER A 664 20.54 25.66 18.56
CA SER A 664 21.18 26.82 17.93
C SER A 664 21.21 26.77 16.41
N ILE A 665 21.26 27.95 15.79
CA ILE A 665 21.63 28.15 14.39
C ILE A 665 22.75 29.20 14.38
N GLU A 666 23.91 28.85 13.84
CA GLU A 666 25.13 29.67 13.84
C GLU A 666 25.59 29.89 12.39
N ASP A 667 25.85 31.14 12.03
CA ASP A 667 26.47 31.55 10.77
C ASP A 667 27.36 32.81 11.01
N GLU A 668 27.10 33.96 10.37
CA GLU A 668 27.71 35.26 10.71
C GLU A 668 27.18 35.85 12.04
N GLY A 669 26.20 35.16 12.64
CA GLY A 669 25.63 35.44 13.95
C GLY A 669 25.18 34.15 14.61
N TYR A 670 24.42 34.24 15.70
CA TYR A 670 23.77 33.06 16.29
C TYR A 670 22.33 33.32 16.69
N ILE A 671 21.51 32.28 16.57
CA ILE A 671 20.20 32.16 17.19
C ILE A 671 20.31 31.00 18.17
N LYS A 672 19.97 31.23 19.44
CA LYS A 672 19.90 30.21 20.49
C LYS A 672 18.47 30.10 20.99
N TYR A 673 18.04 28.88 21.21
CA TYR A 673 16.72 28.55 21.72
C TYR A 673 16.86 27.90 23.09
N TYR A 674 16.17 28.46 24.06
CA TYR A 674 16.09 27.97 25.43
C TYR A 674 14.64 27.65 25.72
N TYR A 675 14.35 26.37 25.97
CA TYR A 675 13.00 25.92 26.26
C TYR A 675 12.81 25.83 27.78
N GLU A 676 12.40 26.94 28.37
CA GLU A 676 12.22 27.14 29.80
C GLU A 676 10.90 27.92 30.05
N PRO A 677 10.23 27.72 31.20
CA PRO A 677 8.98 28.40 31.50
C PRO A 677 9.08 29.92 31.34
N GLN A 678 8.08 30.53 30.72
CA GLN A 678 8.01 31.97 30.50
C GLN A 678 6.67 32.50 31.00
N THR A 679 6.69 33.72 31.53
CA THR A 679 5.47 34.44 31.85
C THR A 679 5.60 35.85 31.32
N VAL A 680 4.75 36.20 30.34
CA VAL A 680 4.73 37.52 29.72
C VAL A 680 3.55 38.30 30.29
N THR A 681 3.84 39.23 31.20
CA THR A 681 2.83 40.18 31.68
C THR A 681 2.79 41.40 30.77
N PHE A 682 1.65 41.61 30.11
CA PHE A 682 1.44 42.79 29.27
C PHE A 682 1.34 44.07 30.11
N PRO A 683 1.95 45.18 29.65
CA PRO A 683 1.80 46.46 30.32
C PRO A 683 0.38 47.01 30.09
N LYS A 684 -0.14 47.77 31.06
CA LYS A 684 -1.34 48.57 30.86
C LYS A 684 -1.05 49.63 29.80
N ALA A 685 -1.62 49.44 28.62
CA ALA A 685 -1.35 50.29 27.46
C ALA A 685 -2.60 51.01 26.97
N LYS A 686 -2.43 52.25 26.52
CA LYS A 686 -3.49 52.99 25.83
C LYS A 686 -3.61 52.47 24.40
N LEU A 687 -4.84 52.23 23.92
CA LEU A 687 -5.06 51.91 22.51
C LEU A 687 -4.72 53.13 21.66
N PHE A 688 -3.68 53.01 20.85
CA PHE A 688 -3.28 54.00 19.87
C PHE A 688 -3.93 53.66 18.53
N GLN A 689 -5.02 54.36 18.23
CA GLN A 689 -5.65 54.31 16.92
C GLN A 689 -4.99 55.35 16.02
N MET A 690 -4.33 54.88 14.96
CA MET A 690 -3.87 55.78 13.92
C MET A 690 -5.08 56.39 13.19
N PRO A 691 -5.05 57.69 12.86
CA PRO A 691 -6.04 58.28 11.98
C PRO A 691 -6.12 57.45 10.69
N SER A 692 -7.33 57.13 10.23
CA SER A 692 -7.52 56.50 8.93
C SER A 692 -6.89 57.40 7.85
N PHE A 693 -5.90 56.90 7.13
CA PHE A 693 -5.35 57.56 5.95
C PHE A 693 -6.15 57.19 4.71
#